data_AF-A0A914GXV1-F1
#
_entry.id   AF-A0A914GXV1-F1
#
_cell.length_a   1.000
_cell.length_b   1.000
_cell.length_c   1.000
_cell.angle_alpha   90.00
_cell.angle_beta   90.00
_cell.angle_gamma   90.00
#
_symmetry.space_group_name_H-M   'P 1'
#
loop_
_entity.id
_entity.type
_entity.pdbx_description
1 polymer ?
#
loop_
_entity_poly.entity_id
_entity_poly.type
_entity_poly.pdbx_seq_one_letter_code
_entity_poly.pdbx_strand_id
1 'polypeptide(L)'
;MKLLIFDDYEAISRFGAELVAQRINAFAQQKGAVDGTDSRHELFSLGLPTGATPLGMYRRLVEMHKAGKVSFARVATFNMDEYVGLSPEHPESYHSFMFTNFFRHIDIDPSNVHIPNGNATDLAAECANYERSIAAVGGIDLFVSGIGTDGHMAFNEPGSSLNSRTRVQSLDAETIAANARFFDGDLSRVPKRAVTVGVGTIMESKEVLMLVSGKSKAQAVRAALEKGVSHMCTASALQLHPNSVWLVDEDATDELKVKTVKTWKGQHEANKNVRRFRIVPMEQSAVPVLDSMLPPAPPSQTWSSVPPLPLVLSILLLLPTLIRPMLPHINSSNSFTNFPLLDGLEPMGSEKLAPHYYAIVEKGSRTKPHQQRHRRQVIAGQVYEWNSNVIPFQIWGGDANFQNLIRRGIRMWEEVTCLRFRENVQATDAIRYVLEKGDSCFTEYIGRNGGFQDIIIGSECAEEYVVAHETGHALGYWHTHQRPDREKYISINWRNVLEEATASFMPFRSMLQAFGIKQVSTRRAPYDYGSLMHYHAVAHARQVSDFTIVPKELKYVTTMGTERMAFLDAKVINDIYCPNACSGLGELGRPLRCQSGGYPDPNNCNVCRCPEGLGGIECDRLQPSNCGAELQATDQWQTLRSPHGKDIQCFWRISANEGSRVRFRLSDGEFPCSYGCQSYVEIKHKLDIRLTGFRSCCYRPKEDTLSDGNQIFVIYRPNGRTARFSLRFIRQL
;
A
#
# COMPACT_ATOMS: atom_id res chain seq x y z
N MET A 1 -15.84 -19.74 16.87
CA MET A 1 -15.01 -18.52 16.75
C MET A 1 -15.55 -17.40 17.63
N LYS A 2 -14.67 -16.56 18.19
CA LYS A 2 -14.98 -15.29 18.87
C LYS A 2 -14.10 -14.19 18.27
N LEU A 3 -14.68 -13.07 17.85
CA LEU A 3 -13.93 -11.90 17.36
C LEU A 3 -14.04 -10.75 18.36
N LEU A 4 -12.90 -10.26 18.84
CA LEU A 4 -12.78 -9.15 19.78
C LEU A 4 -12.00 -8.04 19.09
N ILE A 5 -12.63 -6.87 18.98
CA ILE A 5 -12.11 -5.71 18.26
C ILE A 5 -11.67 -4.67 19.30
N PHE A 6 -10.43 -4.23 19.20
CA PHE A 6 -9.78 -3.28 20.10
C PHE A 6 -9.37 -2.02 19.36
N ASP A 7 -9.15 -0.94 20.09
CA ASP A 7 -8.79 0.35 19.48
C ASP A 7 -7.40 0.31 18.81
N ASP A 8 -6.43 -0.40 19.41
CA ASP A 8 -5.05 -0.39 18.96
C ASP A 8 -4.26 -1.67 19.32
N TYR A 9 -3.04 -1.74 18.77
CA TYR A 9 -2.06 -2.80 19.02
C TYR A 9 -1.74 -3.04 20.50
N GLU A 10 -1.64 -2.00 21.31
CA GLU A 10 -1.28 -2.11 22.73
C GLU A 10 -2.44 -2.71 23.54
N ALA A 11 -3.69 -2.42 23.16
CA ALA A 11 -4.88 -3.03 23.74
C ALA A 11 -4.97 -4.52 23.42
N ILE A 12 -4.73 -4.93 22.16
CA ILE A 12 -4.62 -6.34 21.78
C ILE A 12 -3.51 -7.03 22.57
N SER A 13 -2.33 -6.40 22.62
CA SER A 13 -1.16 -6.96 23.29
C SER A 13 -1.41 -7.20 24.78
N ARG A 14 -2.03 -6.23 25.46
CA ARG A 14 -2.42 -6.33 26.87
C ARG A 14 -3.46 -7.44 27.09
N PHE A 15 -4.54 -7.44 26.31
CA PHE A 15 -5.60 -8.43 26.47
C PHE A 15 -5.13 -9.85 26.12
N GLY A 16 -4.29 -10.00 25.09
CA GLY A 16 -3.67 -11.27 24.73
C GLY A 16 -2.83 -11.85 25.88
N ALA A 17 -2.02 -11.02 26.53
CA ALA A 17 -1.21 -11.43 27.67
C ALA A 17 -2.08 -11.82 28.88
N GLU A 18 -3.13 -11.05 29.16
CA GLU A 18 -4.09 -11.35 30.22
C GLU A 18 -4.80 -12.69 29.97
N LEU A 19 -5.21 -12.97 28.72
CA LEU A 19 -5.87 -14.22 28.36
C LEU A 19 -4.94 -15.42 28.49
N VAL A 20 -3.69 -15.31 28.01
CA VAL A 20 -2.68 -16.36 28.16
C VAL A 20 -2.41 -16.65 29.64
N ALA A 21 -2.16 -15.60 30.44
CA ALA A 21 -1.93 -15.76 31.88
C ALA A 21 -3.14 -16.37 32.60
N GLN A 22 -4.36 -15.98 32.21
CA GLN A 22 -5.58 -16.55 32.77
C GLN A 22 -5.69 -18.05 32.47
N ARG A 23 -5.35 -18.50 31.25
CA ARG A 23 -5.39 -19.92 30.89
C ARG A 23 -4.37 -20.74 31.66
N ILE A 24 -3.14 -20.23 31.78
CA ILE A 24 -2.08 -20.86 32.59
C ILE A 24 -2.54 -21.00 34.05
N ASN A 25 -3.04 -19.91 34.65
CA ASN A 25 -3.45 -19.91 36.04
C ASN A 25 -4.68 -20.81 36.29
N ALA A 26 -5.64 -20.83 35.36
CA ALA A 26 -6.81 -21.71 35.46
C ALA A 26 -6.42 -23.19 35.40
N PHE A 27 -5.49 -23.54 34.50
CA PHE A 27 -4.94 -24.89 34.43
C PHE A 27 -4.21 -25.27 35.72
N ALA A 28 -3.37 -24.38 36.26
CA ALA A 28 -2.66 -24.60 37.51
C ALA A 28 -3.62 -24.82 38.69
N GLN A 29 -4.73 -24.07 38.77
CA GLN A 29 -5.76 -24.25 39.80
C GLN A 29 -6.48 -25.59 39.69
N GLN A 30 -6.79 -26.04 38.46
CA GLN A 30 -7.45 -27.34 38.24
C GLN A 30 -6.54 -28.52 38.61
N LYS A 31 -5.24 -28.42 38.34
CA LYS A 31 -4.26 -29.50 38.59
C LYS A 31 -3.63 -29.48 39.98
N GLY A 32 -3.62 -28.35 40.67
CA GLY A 32 -3.19 -28.23 42.07
C GLY A 32 -4.09 -28.93 43.10
N ALA A 33 -5.21 -29.53 42.66
CA ALA A 33 -6.17 -30.26 43.49
C ALA A 33 -6.14 -31.79 43.29
N VAL A 34 -5.26 -32.32 42.42
CA VAL A 34 -5.23 -33.75 42.07
C VAL A 34 -3.90 -34.35 42.52
N ASP A 35 -3.96 -35.25 43.50
CA ASP A 35 -2.82 -36.00 44.03
C ASP A 35 -2.16 -36.86 42.94
N GLY A 36 -0.84 -36.88 42.97
CA GLY A 36 0.05 -37.21 41.85
C GLY A 36 -0.18 -38.55 41.15
N THR A 37 0.05 -38.53 39.84
CA THR A 37 0.82 -39.54 39.08
C THR A 37 0.92 -39.10 37.61
N ASP A 38 2.17 -39.08 37.12
CA ASP A 38 2.68 -38.75 35.76
C ASP A 38 2.94 -37.26 35.42
N SER A 39 4.21 -36.86 35.59
CA SER A 39 4.70 -35.47 35.61
C SER A 39 4.70 -34.72 34.27
N ARG A 40 4.40 -35.36 33.14
CA ARG A 40 4.41 -34.72 31.81
C ARG A 40 3.02 -34.31 31.30
N HIS A 41 1.95 -34.94 31.78
CA HIS A 41 0.55 -34.51 31.54
C HIS A 41 0.08 -33.41 32.52
N GLU A 42 1.03 -32.81 33.23
CA GLU A 42 0.86 -31.78 34.24
C GLU A 42 1.34 -30.39 33.79
N LEU A 43 1.81 -30.28 32.55
CA LEU A 43 2.26 -29.02 31.97
C LEU A 43 1.15 -28.40 31.13
N PHE A 44 0.99 -27.09 31.22
CA PHE A 44 0.17 -26.34 30.28
C PHE A 44 0.95 -26.18 28.98
N SER A 45 0.44 -26.73 27.88
CA SER A 45 1.13 -26.73 26.59
C SER A 45 0.73 -25.51 25.76
N LEU A 46 1.69 -24.64 25.43
CA LEU A 46 1.49 -23.35 24.80
C LEU A 46 2.21 -23.25 23.45
N GLY A 47 1.45 -23.14 22.35
CA GLY A 47 1.96 -22.85 21.02
C GLY A 47 2.30 -21.35 20.87
N LEU A 48 3.49 -21.01 20.35
CA LEU A 48 3.98 -19.63 20.30
C LEU A 48 4.46 -19.19 18.90
N PRO A 49 4.08 -17.99 18.44
CA PRO A 49 4.54 -17.41 17.19
C PRO A 49 5.78 -16.53 17.38
N THR A 50 6.47 -16.22 16.29
CA THR A 50 7.48 -15.15 16.22
C THR A 50 6.92 -13.91 15.48
N GLY A 51 7.78 -12.99 15.07
CA GLY A 51 7.40 -11.79 14.32
C GLY A 51 7.00 -10.61 15.21
N ALA A 52 6.59 -9.50 14.57
CA ALA A 52 6.36 -8.24 15.27
C ALA A 52 5.11 -8.25 16.16
N THR A 53 4.02 -8.88 15.68
CA THR A 53 2.70 -8.86 16.36
C THR A 53 2.72 -9.41 17.80
N PRO A 54 3.40 -10.52 18.14
CA PRO A 54 3.39 -11.02 19.52
C PRO A 54 4.35 -10.26 20.48
N LEU A 55 5.21 -9.35 20.00
CA LEU A 55 6.20 -8.68 20.85
C LEU A 55 5.56 -7.89 22.00
N GLY A 56 4.44 -7.21 21.75
CA GLY A 56 3.68 -6.50 22.77
C GLY A 56 3.15 -7.45 23.83
N MET A 57 2.56 -8.58 23.42
CA MET A 57 2.09 -9.63 24.33
C MET A 57 3.23 -10.20 25.18
N TYR A 58 4.39 -10.50 24.58
CA TYR A 58 5.55 -11.03 25.32
C TYR A 58 6.04 -10.05 26.38
N ARG A 59 6.19 -8.75 26.05
CA ARG A 59 6.56 -7.70 27.02
C ARG A 59 5.60 -7.71 28.22
N ARG A 60 4.29 -7.78 27.98
CA ARG A 60 3.27 -7.79 29.03
C ARG A 60 3.30 -9.08 29.85
N LEU A 61 3.49 -10.25 29.25
CA LEU A 61 3.65 -11.51 29.99
C LEU A 61 4.87 -11.49 30.91
N VAL A 62 5.99 -10.90 30.45
CA VAL A 62 7.19 -10.69 31.28
C VAL A 62 6.90 -9.74 32.45
N GLU A 63 6.21 -8.63 32.21
CA GLU A 63 5.76 -7.71 33.27
C GLU A 63 4.88 -8.42 34.30
N MET A 64 3.91 -9.22 33.83
CA MET A 64 2.99 -9.98 34.69
C MET A 64 3.74 -11.04 35.51
N HIS A 65 4.69 -11.73 34.91
CA HIS A 65 5.52 -12.71 35.61
C HIS A 65 6.38 -12.06 36.70
N LYS A 66 7.08 -10.97 36.38
CA LYS A 66 7.87 -10.21 37.35
C LYS A 66 7.02 -9.64 38.49
N ALA A 67 5.74 -9.35 38.22
CA ALA A 67 4.76 -8.93 39.21
C ALA A 67 4.10 -10.10 39.98
N GLY A 68 4.52 -11.35 39.77
CA GLY A 68 3.99 -12.54 40.45
C GLY A 68 2.57 -12.95 40.02
N LYS A 69 2.08 -12.45 38.88
CA LYS A 69 0.70 -12.71 38.39
C LYS A 69 0.56 -13.98 37.56
N VAL A 70 1.67 -14.53 37.06
CA VAL A 70 1.73 -15.77 36.28
C VAL A 70 3.11 -16.41 36.43
N SER A 71 3.16 -17.74 36.47
CA SER A 71 4.39 -18.53 36.46
C SER A 71 4.40 -19.47 35.26
N PHE A 72 5.57 -19.61 34.64
CA PHE A 72 5.84 -20.47 33.49
C PHE A 72 6.61 -21.74 33.88
N ALA A 73 6.87 -21.97 35.16
CA ALA A 73 7.58 -23.16 35.65
C ALA A 73 6.85 -24.48 35.30
N ARG A 74 5.53 -24.45 35.11
CA ARG A 74 4.70 -25.60 34.67
C ARG A 74 4.11 -25.41 33.27
N VAL A 75 4.85 -24.75 32.38
CA VAL A 75 4.46 -24.53 31.00
C VAL A 75 5.46 -25.23 30.07
N ALA A 76 4.94 -25.93 29.06
CA ALA A 76 5.71 -26.42 27.93
C ALA A 76 5.38 -25.58 26.70
N THR A 77 6.38 -25.10 25.97
CA THR A 77 6.17 -24.23 24.81
C THR A 77 6.58 -24.90 23.51
N PHE A 78 5.78 -24.71 22.47
CA PHE A 78 6.06 -25.20 21.12
C PHE A 78 6.01 -24.04 20.13
N ASN A 79 7.15 -23.68 19.55
CA ASN A 79 7.20 -22.67 18.51
C ASN A 79 6.67 -23.19 17.17
N MET A 80 6.15 -22.26 16.37
CA MET A 80 5.57 -22.57 15.04
C MET A 80 6.61 -23.07 14.03
N ASP A 81 7.80 -22.48 14.02
CA ASP A 81 8.74 -22.63 12.92
C ASP A 81 10.18 -22.28 13.31
N GLU A 82 11.13 -22.68 12.45
CA GLU A 82 12.53 -22.26 12.46
C GLU A 82 13.12 -22.34 11.04
N TYR A 83 14.06 -21.46 10.72
CA TYR A 83 14.75 -21.48 9.44
C TYR A 83 15.66 -22.69 9.27
N VAL A 84 15.67 -23.28 8.07
CA VAL A 84 16.59 -24.36 7.71
C VAL A 84 17.97 -23.79 7.37
N GLY A 85 19.02 -24.32 8.01
CA GLY A 85 20.40 -23.96 7.72
C GLY A 85 20.89 -22.65 8.37
N LEU A 86 20.10 -22.06 9.29
CA LEU A 86 20.49 -20.88 10.04
C LEU A 86 20.89 -21.28 11.46
N SER A 87 22.07 -20.86 11.93
CA SER A 87 22.55 -21.22 13.28
C SER A 87 21.59 -20.72 14.37
N PRO A 88 21.32 -21.50 15.44
CA PRO A 88 20.46 -21.07 16.55
C PRO A 88 20.97 -19.84 17.33
N GLU A 89 22.28 -19.56 17.22
CA GLU A 89 22.95 -18.40 17.79
C GLU A 89 22.90 -17.18 16.85
N HIS A 90 22.45 -17.35 15.60
CA HIS A 90 22.28 -16.25 14.67
C HIS A 90 21.20 -15.29 15.22
N PRO A 91 21.42 -13.97 15.26
CA PRO A 91 20.48 -13.00 15.83
C PRO A 91 19.06 -13.10 15.30
N GLU A 92 18.92 -13.42 14.01
CA GLU A 92 17.64 -13.56 13.31
C GLU A 92 17.06 -14.99 13.28
N SER A 93 17.69 -15.94 13.96
CA SER A 93 17.06 -17.25 14.19
C SER A 93 15.85 -17.10 15.10
N TYR A 94 14.84 -17.95 14.91
CA TYR A 94 13.66 -17.90 15.76
C TYR A 94 13.97 -18.39 17.18
N HIS A 95 14.98 -19.24 17.32
CA HIS A 95 15.62 -19.53 18.60
C HIS A 95 16.12 -18.26 19.30
N SER A 96 17.02 -17.49 18.66
CA SER A 96 17.53 -16.24 19.24
C SER A 96 16.42 -15.21 19.50
N PHE A 97 15.43 -15.10 18.61
CA PHE A 97 14.26 -14.24 18.81
C PHE A 97 13.51 -14.58 20.10
N MET A 98 13.17 -15.85 20.31
CA MET A 98 12.37 -16.26 21.47
C MET A 98 13.12 -16.10 22.79
N PHE A 99 14.41 -16.47 22.82
CA PHE A 99 15.25 -16.27 24.00
C PHE A 99 15.46 -14.80 24.31
N THR A 100 15.66 -13.96 23.29
CA THR A 100 15.88 -12.52 23.47
C THR A 100 14.65 -11.80 23.99
N ASN A 101 13.48 -12.13 23.45
CA ASN A 101 12.25 -11.37 23.70
C ASN A 101 11.38 -11.96 24.81
N PHE A 102 11.52 -13.25 25.14
CA PHE A 102 10.61 -13.92 26.08
C PHE A 102 11.32 -14.86 27.07
N PHE A 103 11.89 -15.98 26.62
CA PHE A 103 12.25 -17.08 27.52
C PHE A 103 13.27 -16.73 28.60
N ARG A 104 14.26 -15.85 28.33
CA ARG A 104 15.25 -15.44 29.35
C ARG A 104 14.69 -14.54 30.46
N HIS A 105 13.44 -14.10 30.34
CA HIS A 105 12.83 -13.11 31.23
C HIS A 105 11.73 -13.70 32.12
N ILE A 106 11.51 -15.01 32.04
CA ILE A 106 10.48 -15.76 32.78
C ILE A 106 11.08 -17.00 33.44
N ASP A 107 10.34 -17.64 34.34
CA ASP A 107 10.73 -18.84 35.11
C ASP A 107 10.44 -20.16 34.37
N ILE A 108 10.49 -20.17 33.04
CA ILE A 108 10.29 -21.41 32.26
C ILE A 108 11.52 -22.33 32.38
N ASP A 109 11.27 -23.63 32.55
CA ASP A 109 12.35 -24.63 32.49
C ASP A 109 12.81 -24.77 31.03
N PRO A 110 14.10 -24.58 30.71
CA PRO A 110 14.63 -24.76 29.36
C PRO A 110 14.33 -26.14 28.76
N SER A 111 14.17 -27.21 29.56
CA SER A 111 13.81 -28.52 29.02
C SER A 111 12.39 -28.61 28.47
N ASN A 112 11.54 -27.63 28.83
CA ASN A 112 10.15 -27.51 28.38
C ASN A 112 10.01 -26.53 27.20
N VAL A 113 11.11 -26.01 26.67
CA VAL A 113 11.13 -25.16 25.48
C VAL A 113 11.39 -26.02 24.25
N HIS A 114 10.43 -26.04 23.32
CA HIS A 114 10.53 -26.76 22.06
C HIS A 114 10.46 -25.77 20.89
N ILE A 115 11.53 -25.73 20.10
CA ILE A 115 11.64 -25.00 18.83
C ILE A 115 12.15 -26.02 17.79
N PRO A 116 11.59 -26.08 16.57
CA PRO A 116 12.04 -27.05 15.58
C PRO A 116 13.52 -26.88 15.25
N ASN A 117 14.28 -27.98 15.13
CA ASN A 117 15.69 -27.89 14.76
C ASN A 117 15.88 -27.79 13.24
N GLY A 118 15.97 -26.57 12.71
CA GLY A 118 16.23 -26.30 11.30
C GLY A 118 17.61 -26.76 10.78
N ASN A 119 18.52 -27.20 11.66
CA ASN A 119 19.84 -27.74 11.29
C ASN A 119 19.97 -29.24 11.55
N ALA A 120 18.87 -29.95 11.82
CA ALA A 120 18.89 -31.40 11.98
C ALA A 120 19.40 -32.10 10.70
N THR A 121 20.20 -33.15 10.87
CA THR A 121 20.73 -33.95 9.74
C THR A 121 19.61 -34.57 8.91
N ASP A 122 18.53 -35.00 9.57
CA ASP A 122 17.31 -35.48 8.94
C ASP A 122 16.13 -34.60 9.35
N LEU A 123 15.81 -33.63 8.50
CA LEU A 123 14.71 -32.69 8.73
C LEU A 123 13.33 -33.38 8.74
N ALA A 124 13.15 -34.49 8.02
CA ALA A 124 11.87 -35.21 8.02
C ALA A 124 11.66 -35.94 9.35
N ALA A 125 12.72 -36.58 9.87
CA ALA A 125 12.71 -37.16 11.21
C ALA A 125 12.49 -36.10 12.29
N GLU A 126 13.10 -34.91 12.15
CA GLU A 126 12.86 -33.77 13.05
C GLU A 126 11.40 -33.35 13.07
N CYS A 127 10.77 -33.18 11.90
CA CYS A 127 9.34 -32.83 11.82
C CYS A 127 8.46 -33.88 12.51
N ALA A 128 8.75 -35.17 12.31
CA ALA A 128 8.03 -36.27 12.94
C ALA A 128 8.29 -36.39 14.45
N ASN A 129 9.52 -36.09 14.91
CA ASN A 129 9.85 -35.98 16.33
C ASN A 129 9.06 -34.84 16.98
N TYR A 130 8.96 -33.69 16.32
CA TYR A 130 8.27 -32.51 16.83
C TYR A 130 6.78 -32.78 17.07
N GLU A 131 6.12 -33.43 16.11
CA GLU A 131 4.73 -33.92 16.27
C GLU A 131 4.58 -34.92 17.41
N ARG A 132 5.54 -35.84 17.58
CA ARG A 132 5.56 -36.78 18.71
C ARG A 132 5.72 -36.08 20.05
N SER A 133 6.53 -35.03 20.13
CA SER A 133 6.72 -34.24 21.34
C SER A 133 5.43 -33.50 21.72
N ILE A 134 4.69 -32.95 20.74
CA ILE A 134 3.37 -32.36 20.96
C ILE A 134 2.38 -33.42 21.47
N ALA A 135 2.36 -34.60 20.85
CA ALA A 135 1.47 -35.69 21.27
C ALA A 135 1.81 -36.22 22.67
N ALA A 136 3.09 -36.25 23.05
CA ALA A 136 3.57 -36.76 24.33
C ALA A 136 3.13 -35.91 25.54
N VAL A 137 2.78 -34.64 25.33
CA VAL A 137 2.20 -33.75 26.35
C VAL A 137 0.67 -33.67 26.28
N GLY A 138 0.03 -34.50 25.44
CA GLY A 138 -1.42 -34.55 25.28
C GLY A 138 -2.00 -33.49 24.33
N GLY A 139 -1.16 -32.92 23.44
CA GLY A 139 -1.54 -31.86 22.51
C GLY A 139 -1.34 -30.45 23.09
N ILE A 140 -1.66 -29.42 22.30
CA ILE A 140 -1.49 -28.01 22.69
C ILE A 140 -2.78 -27.49 23.33
N ASP A 141 -2.70 -26.94 24.55
CA ASP A 141 -3.84 -26.36 25.25
C ASP A 141 -4.27 -25.02 24.65
N LEU A 142 -3.28 -24.17 24.36
CA LEU A 142 -3.50 -22.87 23.72
C LEU A 142 -2.44 -22.63 22.65
N PHE A 143 -2.86 -22.40 21.41
CA PHE A 143 -1.97 -22.03 20.32
C PHE A 143 -2.13 -20.54 20.00
N VAL A 144 -1.10 -19.74 20.25
CA VAL A 144 -1.10 -18.34 19.83
C VAL A 144 -0.55 -18.24 18.41
N SER A 145 -1.23 -17.50 17.54
CA SER A 145 -0.83 -17.31 16.15
C SER A 145 -0.97 -15.85 15.74
N GLY A 146 -0.15 -15.43 14.78
CA GLY A 146 -0.42 -14.27 13.93
C GLY A 146 -0.96 -14.69 12.57
N ILE A 147 -1.27 -13.72 11.73
CA ILE A 147 -1.68 -13.92 10.33
C ILE A 147 -0.78 -13.11 9.38
N GLY A 148 -0.37 -13.73 8.26
CA GLY A 148 0.31 -13.06 7.15
C GLY A 148 -0.58 -12.06 6.41
N THR A 149 0.00 -11.19 5.59
CA THR A 149 -0.76 -10.28 4.69
C THR A 149 -1.56 -11.02 3.62
N ASP A 150 -1.13 -12.24 3.29
CA ASP A 150 -1.76 -13.21 2.39
C ASP A 150 -2.71 -14.19 3.10
N GLY A 151 -2.82 -14.12 4.43
CA GLY A 151 -3.63 -15.05 5.23
C GLY A 151 -2.92 -16.31 5.72
N HIS A 152 -1.59 -16.41 5.64
CA HIS A 152 -0.86 -17.56 6.19
C HIS A 152 -0.83 -17.60 7.73
N MET A 153 -0.72 -18.80 8.29
CA MET A 153 -0.34 -19.04 9.70
C MET A 153 0.98 -19.82 9.74
N ALA A 154 1.95 -19.42 10.57
CA ALA A 154 3.34 -19.91 10.47
C ALA A 154 3.86 -19.74 9.03
N PHE A 155 4.70 -20.65 8.53
CA PHE A 155 5.02 -20.73 7.10
C PHE A 155 4.03 -21.60 6.30
N ASN A 156 2.74 -21.67 6.70
CA ASN A 156 1.72 -22.33 5.86
C ASN A 156 1.19 -21.35 4.80
N GLU A 157 2.02 -21.13 3.79
CA GLU A 157 1.80 -20.23 2.65
C GLU A 157 0.58 -20.63 1.80
N PRO A 158 0.02 -19.70 1.00
CA PRO A 158 -1.10 -19.98 0.11
C PRO A 158 -0.88 -21.22 -0.76
N GLY A 159 -1.87 -22.12 -0.76
CA GLY A 159 -1.80 -23.42 -1.42
C GLY A 159 -1.42 -24.59 -0.48
N SER A 160 -0.94 -24.30 0.73
CA SER A 160 -0.67 -25.32 1.75
C SER A 160 -1.92 -26.11 2.10
N SER A 161 -1.79 -27.45 2.23
CA SER A 161 -2.91 -28.30 2.65
C SER A 161 -3.47 -27.83 4.00
N LEU A 162 -4.80 -27.70 4.10
CA LEU A 162 -5.49 -27.34 5.33
C LEU A 162 -5.42 -28.44 6.40
N ASN A 163 -5.02 -29.65 6.02
CA ASN A 163 -4.72 -30.76 6.94
C ASN A 163 -3.22 -31.11 6.96
N SER A 164 -2.36 -30.14 6.64
CA SER A 164 -0.90 -30.35 6.66
C SER A 164 -0.38 -30.61 8.07
N ARG A 165 0.71 -31.37 8.16
CA ARG A 165 1.49 -31.60 9.39
C ARG A 165 2.79 -30.78 9.37
N THR A 166 3.53 -30.85 10.47
CA THR A 166 4.89 -30.31 10.57
C THR A 166 5.74 -30.84 9.42
N ARG A 167 6.36 -29.92 8.67
CA ARG A 167 7.12 -30.25 7.46
C ARG A 167 8.18 -29.20 7.16
N VAL A 168 9.08 -29.54 6.25
CA VAL A 168 9.91 -28.54 5.61
C VAL A 168 9.11 -27.84 4.52
N GLN A 169 8.98 -26.53 4.63
CA GLN A 169 8.37 -25.66 3.63
C GLN A 169 9.49 -24.90 2.89
N SER A 170 9.33 -24.76 1.57
CA SER A 170 10.14 -23.79 0.81
C SER A 170 9.46 -22.45 0.92
N LEU A 171 10.19 -21.42 1.34
CA LEU A 171 9.62 -20.09 1.52
C LEU A 171 9.35 -19.46 0.16
N ASP A 172 8.14 -18.93 0.00
CA ASP A 172 7.76 -18.13 -1.13
C ASP A 172 8.60 -16.87 -1.20
N ALA A 173 8.76 -16.35 -2.41
CA ALA A 173 9.57 -15.17 -2.66
C ALA A 173 9.06 -13.93 -1.92
N GLU A 174 7.75 -13.84 -1.64
CA GLU A 174 7.17 -12.76 -0.82
C GLU A 174 7.64 -12.86 0.64
N THR A 175 7.62 -14.06 1.22
CA THR A 175 8.15 -14.35 2.56
C THR A 175 9.65 -14.04 2.63
N ILE A 176 10.42 -14.46 1.62
CA ILE A 176 11.86 -14.15 1.52
C ILE A 176 12.07 -12.64 1.45
N ALA A 177 11.27 -11.92 0.66
CA ALA A 177 11.38 -10.48 0.50
C ALA A 177 10.99 -9.72 1.77
N ALA A 178 9.92 -10.12 2.45
CA ALA A 178 9.48 -9.54 3.72
C ALA A 178 10.53 -9.74 4.83
N ASN A 179 11.18 -10.91 4.84
CA ASN A 179 12.16 -11.26 5.87
C ASN A 179 13.56 -10.71 5.59
N ALA A 180 13.86 -10.28 4.35
CA ALA A 180 15.16 -9.69 4.00
C ALA A 180 15.55 -8.47 4.85
N ARG A 181 14.57 -7.75 5.43
CA ARG A 181 14.82 -6.64 6.36
C ARG A 181 15.64 -7.04 7.59
N PHE A 182 15.53 -8.30 8.01
CA PHE A 182 16.27 -8.87 9.12
C PHE A 182 17.70 -9.27 8.69
N PHE A 183 17.94 -9.45 7.39
CA PHE A 183 19.22 -9.90 6.83
C PHE A 183 19.92 -8.78 6.02
N ASP A 184 20.01 -7.58 6.59
CA ASP A 184 20.62 -6.38 5.96
C ASP A 184 20.00 -5.94 4.62
N GLY A 185 18.78 -6.37 4.33
CA GLY A 185 18.12 -6.15 3.04
C GLY A 185 18.62 -7.06 1.91
N ASP A 186 19.47 -8.06 2.22
CA ASP A 186 20.05 -8.98 1.24
C ASP A 186 19.22 -10.27 1.14
N LEU A 187 18.42 -10.38 0.08
CA LEU A 187 17.61 -11.55 -0.25
C LEU A 187 18.41 -12.86 -0.30
N SER A 188 19.72 -12.80 -0.63
CA SER A 188 20.54 -14.00 -0.74
C SER A 188 20.93 -14.60 0.61
N ARG A 189 20.84 -13.81 1.68
CA ARG A 189 21.13 -14.24 3.06
C ARG A 189 19.91 -14.82 3.77
N VAL A 190 18.72 -14.57 3.24
CA VAL A 190 17.48 -15.13 3.81
C VAL A 190 17.44 -16.63 3.53
N PRO A 191 17.23 -17.47 4.56
CA PRO A 191 17.06 -18.90 4.36
C PRO A 191 15.88 -19.19 3.43
N LYS A 192 16.04 -20.14 2.50
CA LYS A 192 15.04 -20.44 1.47
C LYS A 192 13.99 -21.47 1.92
N ARG A 193 14.21 -22.09 3.07
CA ARG A 193 13.38 -23.16 3.61
C ARG A 193 13.25 -22.97 5.11
N ALA A 194 12.15 -23.44 5.66
CA ALA A 194 11.90 -23.48 7.10
C ALA A 194 11.26 -24.81 7.49
N VAL A 195 11.49 -25.25 8.71
CA VAL A 195 10.63 -26.25 9.36
C VAL A 195 9.47 -25.47 9.94
N THR A 196 8.23 -25.91 9.68
CA THR A 196 7.01 -25.25 10.16
C THR A 196 6.01 -26.30 10.61
N VAL A 197 5.27 -26.02 11.68
CA VAL A 197 4.05 -26.75 12.03
C VAL A 197 3.02 -26.61 10.90
N GLY A 198 2.20 -27.63 10.71
CA GLY A 198 1.17 -27.62 9.69
C GLY A 198 -0.12 -26.94 10.14
N VAL A 199 -1.02 -26.64 9.20
CA VAL A 199 -2.36 -26.14 9.51
C VAL A 199 -3.12 -27.14 10.38
N GLY A 200 -3.03 -28.43 10.07
CA GLY A 200 -3.64 -29.49 10.88
C GLY A 200 -3.06 -29.56 12.30
N THR A 201 -1.76 -29.35 12.45
CA THR A 201 -1.10 -29.29 13.76
C THR A 201 -1.64 -28.15 14.63
N ILE A 202 -1.86 -26.97 14.06
CA ILE A 202 -2.46 -25.82 14.76
C ILE A 202 -3.93 -26.12 15.10
N MET A 203 -4.67 -26.71 14.17
CA MET A 203 -6.10 -27.03 14.30
C MET A 203 -6.41 -28.13 15.32
N GLU A 204 -5.41 -28.91 15.76
CA GLU A 204 -5.54 -29.91 16.82
C GLU A 204 -5.38 -29.34 18.24
N SER A 205 -5.03 -28.06 18.37
CA SER A 205 -4.99 -27.40 19.66
C SER A 205 -6.38 -27.27 20.29
N LYS A 206 -6.47 -27.20 21.62
CA LYS A 206 -7.76 -27.07 22.31
C LYS A 206 -8.36 -25.66 22.15
N GLU A 207 -7.50 -24.64 22.03
CA GLU A 207 -7.87 -23.25 21.78
C GLU A 207 -6.81 -22.58 20.88
N VAL A 208 -7.26 -21.78 19.91
CA VAL A 208 -6.38 -20.93 19.09
C VAL A 208 -6.65 -19.46 19.42
N LEU A 209 -5.61 -18.71 19.77
CA LEU A 209 -5.64 -17.26 19.94
C LEU A 209 -4.92 -16.59 18.76
N MET A 210 -5.68 -15.92 17.90
CA MET A 210 -5.16 -15.16 16.77
C MET A 210 -4.99 -13.70 17.16
N LEU A 211 -3.76 -13.18 17.04
CA LEU A 211 -3.43 -11.76 17.22
C LEU A 211 -3.26 -11.11 15.85
N VAL A 212 -4.01 -10.05 15.57
CA VAL A 212 -3.91 -9.33 14.30
C VAL A 212 -3.93 -7.83 14.53
N SER A 213 -2.95 -7.13 13.97
CA SER A 213 -2.87 -5.67 14.11
C SER A 213 -2.40 -5.03 12.82
N GLY A 214 -3.02 -3.89 12.49
CA GLY A 214 -2.64 -2.99 11.42
C GLY A 214 -3.36 -3.27 10.08
N LYS A 215 -3.55 -2.18 9.34
CA LYS A 215 -4.30 -2.13 8.08
C LYS A 215 -3.80 -3.11 7.01
N SER A 216 -2.49 -3.35 6.98
CA SER A 216 -1.89 -4.34 6.06
C SER A 216 -2.48 -5.75 6.18
N LYS A 217 -3.13 -6.09 7.30
CA LYS A 217 -3.75 -7.40 7.54
C LYS A 217 -5.25 -7.44 7.23
N ALA A 218 -5.87 -6.31 6.90
CA ALA A 218 -7.32 -6.21 6.76
C ALA A 218 -7.89 -7.16 5.69
N GLN A 219 -7.23 -7.26 4.53
CA GLN A 219 -7.66 -8.17 3.46
C GLN A 219 -7.55 -9.64 3.87
N ALA A 220 -6.48 -10.01 4.58
CA ALA A 220 -6.29 -11.35 5.12
C ALA A 220 -7.36 -11.70 6.17
N VAL A 221 -7.69 -10.75 7.06
CA VAL A 221 -8.77 -10.91 8.06
C VAL A 221 -10.12 -11.09 7.38
N ARG A 222 -10.46 -10.27 6.38
CA ARG A 222 -11.68 -10.45 5.58
C ARG A 222 -11.72 -11.82 4.90
N ALA A 223 -10.61 -12.24 4.29
CA ALA A 223 -10.53 -13.56 3.66
C ALA A 223 -10.69 -14.70 4.68
N ALA A 224 -10.11 -14.57 5.87
CA ALA A 224 -10.19 -15.58 6.92
C ALA A 224 -11.56 -15.65 7.61
N LEU A 225 -12.28 -14.51 7.72
CA LEU A 225 -13.51 -14.41 8.51
C LEU A 225 -14.81 -14.37 7.71
N GLU A 226 -14.82 -13.75 6.52
CA GLU A 226 -16.06 -13.54 5.74
C GLU A 226 -16.14 -14.36 4.46
N LYS A 227 -14.99 -14.81 3.92
CA LYS A 227 -14.97 -15.69 2.75
C LYS A 227 -15.05 -17.16 3.19
N GLY A 228 -15.27 -18.05 2.22
CA GLY A 228 -15.28 -19.49 2.50
C GLY A 228 -13.90 -20.04 2.84
N VAL A 229 -13.86 -21.18 3.52
CA VAL A 229 -12.63 -21.92 3.83
C VAL A 229 -11.86 -22.22 2.54
N SER A 230 -10.59 -21.81 2.48
CA SER A 230 -9.74 -21.93 1.31
C SER A 230 -8.28 -22.12 1.69
N HIS A 231 -7.57 -23.03 1.02
CA HIS A 231 -6.12 -23.18 1.17
C HIS A 231 -5.30 -21.98 0.67
N MET A 232 -5.93 -21.03 -0.05
CA MET A 232 -5.29 -19.78 -0.46
C MET A 232 -5.22 -18.75 0.68
N CYS A 233 -6.01 -18.92 1.74
CA CYS A 233 -5.92 -18.18 2.99
C CYS A 233 -5.97 -19.21 4.12
N THR A 234 -4.83 -19.75 4.53
CA THR A 234 -4.80 -20.90 5.44
C THR A 234 -5.41 -20.59 6.81
N ALA A 235 -5.39 -19.33 7.26
CA ALA A 235 -6.09 -18.89 8.46
C ALA A 235 -7.62 -19.06 8.41
N SER A 236 -8.23 -19.15 7.21
CA SER A 236 -9.66 -19.47 7.05
C SER A 236 -10.02 -20.87 7.59
N ALA A 237 -9.04 -21.77 7.76
CA ALA A 237 -9.26 -23.06 8.42
C ALA A 237 -9.81 -22.91 9.84
N LEU A 238 -9.51 -21.80 10.53
CA LEU A 238 -9.99 -21.55 11.89
C LEU A 238 -11.50 -21.35 12.00
N GLN A 239 -12.21 -21.21 10.86
CA GLN A 239 -13.67 -21.30 10.81
C GLN A 239 -14.17 -22.70 11.21
N LEU A 240 -13.36 -23.74 10.99
CA LEU A 240 -13.65 -25.14 11.35
C LEU A 240 -13.20 -25.48 12.78
N HIS A 241 -12.45 -24.58 13.43
CA HIS A 241 -11.90 -24.84 14.76
C HIS A 241 -12.99 -24.65 15.84
N PRO A 242 -13.16 -25.60 16.78
CA PRO A 242 -14.22 -25.52 17.78
C PRO A 242 -14.05 -24.31 18.72
N ASN A 243 -12.81 -23.87 18.96
CA ASN A 243 -12.52 -22.77 19.87
C ASN A 243 -11.40 -21.86 19.34
N SER A 244 -11.74 -20.96 18.41
CA SER A 244 -10.85 -19.91 17.92
C SER A 244 -11.24 -18.53 18.47
N VAL A 245 -10.27 -17.77 18.98
CA VAL A 245 -10.43 -16.41 19.50
C VAL A 245 -9.55 -15.48 18.68
N TRP A 246 -10.11 -14.41 18.15
CA TRP A 246 -9.42 -13.44 17.33
C TRP A 246 -9.41 -12.09 18.06
N LEU A 247 -8.23 -11.57 18.33
CA LEU A 247 -8.01 -10.22 18.82
C LEU A 247 -7.51 -9.38 17.66
N VAL A 248 -8.32 -8.43 17.23
CA VAL A 248 -8.02 -7.56 16.07
C VAL A 248 -8.11 -6.10 16.49
N ASP A 249 -7.30 -5.22 15.92
CA ASP A 249 -7.48 -3.77 16.08
C ASP A 249 -8.47 -3.24 15.04
N GLU A 250 -8.92 -2.00 15.21
CA GLU A 250 -9.79 -1.33 14.25
C GLU A 250 -9.20 -1.40 12.83
N ASP A 251 -7.92 -1.06 12.66
CA ASP A 251 -7.24 -1.05 11.36
C ASP A 251 -7.28 -2.41 10.64
N ALA A 252 -7.12 -3.52 11.37
CA ALA A 252 -7.21 -4.85 10.79
C ALA A 252 -8.65 -5.25 10.40
N THR A 253 -9.66 -4.42 10.74
CA THR A 253 -11.06 -4.63 10.36
C THR A 253 -11.54 -3.78 9.19
N ASP A 254 -10.69 -2.92 8.61
CA ASP A 254 -11.04 -1.99 7.52
C ASP A 254 -11.78 -2.65 6.34
N GLU A 255 -11.41 -3.88 6.03
CA GLU A 255 -11.97 -4.67 4.92
C GLU A 255 -13.18 -5.54 5.32
N LEU A 256 -13.51 -5.62 6.61
CA LEU A 256 -14.70 -6.33 7.07
C LEU A 256 -15.97 -5.53 6.79
N LYS A 257 -17.08 -6.21 6.52
CA LYS A 257 -18.37 -5.54 6.40
C LYS A 257 -18.72 -4.89 7.74
N VAL A 258 -19.22 -3.65 7.66
CA VAL A 258 -19.73 -2.91 8.82
C VAL A 258 -20.71 -3.74 9.65
N LYS A 259 -21.56 -4.56 9.01
CA LYS A 259 -22.48 -5.46 9.72
C LYS A 259 -21.73 -6.47 10.59
N THR A 260 -20.68 -7.09 10.06
CA THR A 260 -19.82 -8.03 10.79
C THR A 260 -19.20 -7.35 12.02
N VAL A 261 -18.55 -6.20 11.82
CA VAL A 261 -17.94 -5.42 12.90
C VAL A 261 -18.97 -5.04 13.97
N LYS A 262 -20.12 -4.50 13.58
CA LYS A 262 -21.20 -4.13 14.52
C LYS A 262 -21.74 -5.32 15.29
N THR A 263 -21.94 -6.47 14.63
CA THR A 263 -22.40 -7.69 15.29
C THR A 263 -21.42 -8.13 16.38
N TRP A 264 -20.12 -8.17 16.07
CA TRP A 264 -19.11 -8.61 17.03
C TRP A 264 -18.83 -7.59 18.14
N LYS A 265 -18.79 -6.29 17.84
CA LYS A 265 -18.73 -5.23 18.87
C LYS A 265 -19.94 -5.27 19.79
N GLY A 266 -21.14 -5.43 19.23
CA GLY A 266 -22.37 -5.56 20.03
C GLY A 266 -22.35 -6.78 20.94
N GLN A 267 -21.86 -7.93 20.47
CA GLN A 267 -21.67 -9.12 21.30
C GLN A 267 -20.60 -8.92 22.38
N HIS A 268 -19.49 -8.24 22.06
CA HIS A 268 -18.44 -7.91 23.02
C HIS A 268 -18.96 -7.03 24.16
N GLU A 269 -19.69 -5.96 23.84
CA GLU A 269 -20.27 -5.03 24.83
C GLU A 269 -21.39 -5.69 25.66
N ALA A 270 -22.25 -6.51 25.04
CA ALA A 270 -23.25 -7.29 25.78
C ALA A 270 -22.60 -8.25 26.79
N ASN A 271 -21.45 -8.83 26.45
CA ASN A 271 -20.69 -9.71 27.32
C ASN A 271 -19.86 -8.97 28.40
N LYS A 272 -19.63 -7.65 28.25
CA LYS A 272 -19.09 -6.78 29.31
C LYS A 272 -20.14 -6.41 30.36
N ASN A 273 -21.38 -6.12 29.93
CA ASN A 273 -22.47 -5.64 30.79
C ASN A 273 -23.15 -6.73 31.62
N VAL A 274 -23.16 -7.97 31.14
CA VAL A 274 -23.38 -9.14 31.99
C VAL A 274 -21.99 -9.53 32.48
N ARG A 275 -21.73 -9.71 33.79
CA ARG A 275 -20.42 -10.19 34.33
C ARG A 275 -20.08 -11.62 33.87
N ARG A 276 -20.08 -11.87 32.55
CA ARG A 276 -20.15 -13.16 31.88
C ARG A 276 -18.95 -13.44 30.98
N PHE A 277 -17.92 -12.59 30.97
CA PHE A 277 -16.56 -13.06 30.75
C PHE A 277 -16.03 -13.87 31.97
N ARG A 278 -16.89 -14.69 32.59
CA ARG A 278 -16.49 -15.94 33.23
C ARG A 278 -16.56 -16.99 32.13
N ILE A 279 -15.40 -17.33 31.59
CA ILE A 279 -15.21 -18.41 30.64
C ILE A 279 -15.51 -19.70 31.42
N VAL A 280 -16.54 -20.41 30.98
CA VAL A 280 -17.09 -21.60 31.66
C VAL A 280 -16.01 -22.70 31.71
N PRO A 281 -15.79 -23.39 32.86
CA PRO A 281 -14.91 -24.56 32.89
C PRO A 281 -15.52 -25.69 32.04
N MET A 282 -14.67 -26.44 31.32
CA MET A 282 -15.08 -27.70 30.69
C MET A 282 -15.55 -28.68 31.77
N GLU A 283 -16.84 -28.94 31.86
CA GLU A 283 -17.37 -30.19 32.43
C GLU A 283 -17.64 -31.19 31.30
N GLN A 284 -17.32 -32.44 31.61
CA GLN A 284 -17.22 -33.58 30.72
C GLN A 284 -18.53 -33.87 29.97
N SER A 285 -18.42 -34.11 28.66
CA SER A 285 -19.51 -34.65 27.85
C SER A 285 -19.82 -36.09 28.27
N ALA A 286 -20.91 -36.30 28.99
CA ALA A 286 -21.58 -37.60 29.04
C ALA A 286 -22.38 -37.77 27.74
N VAL A 287 -22.08 -38.84 27.01
CA VAL A 287 -22.79 -39.28 25.81
C VAL A 287 -24.16 -39.81 26.20
N PRO A 288 -25.28 -39.34 25.61
CA PRO A 288 -26.51 -40.12 25.59
C PRO A 288 -26.56 -40.95 24.30
N VAL A 289 -26.65 -42.26 24.48
CA VAL A 289 -27.05 -43.22 23.45
C VAL A 289 -28.46 -42.83 22.96
N LEU A 290 -28.62 -42.65 21.64
CA LEU A 290 -29.94 -42.53 21.02
C LEU A 290 -30.14 -43.70 20.07
N ASP A 291 -30.92 -44.67 20.56
CA ASP A 291 -31.50 -45.74 19.77
C ASP A 291 -32.68 -45.19 18.93
N SER A 292 -32.87 -45.82 17.77
CA SER A 292 -33.94 -45.69 16.77
C SER A 292 -35.05 -44.64 16.98
N MET A 293 -35.32 -43.80 15.97
CA MET A 293 -36.66 -43.64 15.34
C MET A 293 -36.55 -42.75 14.07
N LEU A 294 -36.93 -43.32 12.93
CA LEU A 294 -37.09 -42.65 11.62
C LEU A 294 -38.33 -41.73 11.63
N PRO A 295 -38.33 -40.57 10.94
CA PRO A 295 -39.54 -39.82 10.65
C PRO A 295 -40.24 -40.32 9.35
N PRO A 296 -41.58 -40.22 9.25
CA PRO A 296 -42.34 -40.72 8.10
C PRO A 296 -42.47 -39.70 6.95
N ALA A 297 -42.80 -40.22 5.76
CA ALA A 297 -42.99 -39.54 4.48
C ALA A 297 -44.21 -38.57 4.44
N PRO A 298 -44.26 -37.61 3.47
CA PRO A 298 -45.31 -36.59 3.42
C PRO A 298 -46.54 -37.05 2.61
N PRO A 299 -47.74 -36.47 2.84
CA PRO A 299 -48.88 -36.64 1.95
C PRO A 299 -49.11 -35.44 1.01
N SER A 300 -49.85 -35.74 -0.05
CA SER A 300 -50.09 -35.00 -1.29
C SER A 300 -51.45 -34.26 -1.36
N GLN A 301 -51.52 -33.21 -2.22
CA GLN A 301 -52.69 -32.64 -2.94
C GLN A 301 -53.76 -31.86 -2.10
N THR A 302 -54.46 -30.79 -2.54
CA THR A 302 -54.91 -30.26 -3.86
C THR A 302 -55.44 -28.79 -3.75
N TRP A 303 -55.85 -28.22 -4.89
CA TRP A 303 -56.09 -26.82 -5.30
C TRP A 303 -57.38 -26.06 -4.89
N SER A 304 -57.40 -24.75 -5.26
CA SER A 304 -58.52 -23.77 -5.52
C SER A 304 -58.91 -22.85 -4.35
N SER A 305 -59.20 -21.54 -4.45
CA SER A 305 -59.66 -20.64 -5.54
C SER A 305 -59.54 -19.13 -5.14
N VAL A 306 -59.41 -18.23 -6.12
CA VAL A 306 -59.47 -16.73 -6.13
C VAL A 306 -60.96 -16.27 -6.10
N PRO A 307 -61.47 -15.09 -5.60
CA PRO A 307 -61.17 -13.68 -6.01
C PRO A 307 -61.50 -12.56 -4.93
N PRO A 308 -61.79 -11.27 -5.25
CA PRO A 308 -60.98 -10.20 -5.89
C PRO A 308 -60.89 -8.86 -5.09
N LEU A 309 -60.11 -7.91 -5.63
CA LEU A 309 -60.00 -6.46 -5.28
C LEU A 309 -61.30 -5.64 -5.43
N PRO A 310 -61.34 -4.41 -4.87
CA PRO A 310 -61.72 -3.26 -5.70
C PRO A 310 -60.81 -2.01 -5.57
N LEU A 311 -60.74 -1.26 -6.68
CA LEU A 311 -60.29 0.13 -6.85
C LEU A 311 -61.34 1.14 -6.35
N VAL A 312 -60.91 2.36 -5.91
CA VAL A 312 -61.44 3.72 -6.27
C VAL A 312 -60.35 4.75 -5.82
N LEU A 313 -59.66 5.52 -6.71
CA LEU A 313 -59.87 6.95 -7.11
C LEU A 313 -60.15 7.92 -5.91
N SER A 314 -59.68 9.18 -5.75
CA SER A 314 -59.12 10.22 -6.62
C SER A 314 -58.92 11.54 -5.81
N ILE A 315 -58.00 12.44 -6.24
CA ILE A 315 -58.12 13.95 -6.27
C ILE A 315 -58.03 14.71 -4.91
N LEU A 316 -57.40 15.88 -4.69
CA LEU A 316 -56.46 16.81 -5.39
C LEU A 316 -56.27 18.06 -4.45
N LEU A 317 -55.06 18.63 -4.39
CA LEU A 317 -54.72 20.07 -4.40
C LEU A 317 -54.92 21.10 -3.22
N LEU A 318 -53.86 21.96 -3.09
CA LEU A 318 -53.75 23.40 -2.68
C LEU A 318 -53.46 23.75 -1.19
N LEU A 319 -52.22 24.16 -0.80
CA LEU A 319 -51.55 25.51 -0.76
C LEU A 319 -51.98 26.42 0.44
N PRO A 320 -51.27 27.50 0.88
CA PRO A 320 -49.84 27.90 0.85
C PRO A 320 -49.31 28.66 2.12
N THR A 321 -48.06 29.19 2.05
CA THR A 321 -47.44 30.31 2.82
C THR A 321 -46.98 30.04 4.26
N LEU A 322 -45.92 30.63 4.84
CA LEU A 322 -44.77 31.50 4.51
C LEU A 322 -43.97 31.57 5.83
N ILE A 323 -42.64 31.77 5.78
CA ILE A 323 -41.79 32.56 6.72
C ILE A 323 -40.31 32.09 6.56
N ARG A 324 -39.53 32.92 5.85
CA ARG A 324 -38.07 33.15 6.07
C ARG A 324 -37.91 34.03 7.33
N PRO A 325 -36.75 34.19 7.99
CA PRO A 325 -35.36 34.07 7.52
C PRO A 325 -34.49 33.24 8.52
N MET A 326 -33.21 32.91 8.34
CA MET A 326 -32.03 33.76 8.22
C MET A 326 -30.84 32.92 7.74
N LEU A 327 -30.05 33.53 6.86
CA LEU A 327 -28.69 33.15 6.51
C LEU A 327 -27.80 33.13 7.77
N PRO A 328 -26.74 32.30 7.73
CA PRO A 328 -25.42 32.91 7.71
C PRO A 328 -24.74 32.64 6.37
N HIS A 329 -24.27 33.72 5.76
CA HIS A 329 -23.20 33.68 4.78
C HIS A 329 -21.99 33.02 5.44
N ILE A 330 -21.68 31.78 5.06
CA ILE A 330 -20.34 31.23 5.25
C ILE A 330 -19.63 31.40 3.90
N ASN A 331 -18.83 32.46 3.82
CA ASN A 331 -17.70 32.54 2.90
C ASN A 331 -16.82 31.32 3.16
N SER A 332 -16.68 30.40 2.20
CA SER A 332 -15.53 29.49 2.14
C SER A 332 -14.44 30.06 1.24
N SER A 333 -14.13 31.34 1.41
CA SER A 333 -12.76 31.84 1.23
C SER A 333 -11.98 31.58 2.52
N ASN A 334 -11.68 30.30 2.76
CA ASN A 334 -10.66 29.82 3.69
C ASN A 334 -10.08 28.58 3.00
N SER A 335 -9.18 28.74 2.04
CA SER A 335 -7.74 28.60 2.31
C SER A 335 -7.47 27.62 3.46
N PHE A 336 -7.22 26.36 3.13
CA PHE A 336 -6.38 25.48 3.95
C PHE A 336 -4.96 26.08 3.97
N THR A 337 -4.78 27.15 4.73
CA THR A 337 -3.50 27.61 5.25
C THR A 337 -3.42 27.05 6.66
N ASN A 338 -2.95 25.81 6.79
CA ASN A 338 -2.30 25.26 7.99
C ASN A 338 -1.84 23.84 7.67
N PHE A 339 -0.97 23.70 6.68
CA PHE A 339 0.06 22.66 6.75
C PHE A 339 1.05 23.11 7.83
N PRO A 340 1.58 22.20 8.67
CA PRO A 340 2.65 22.56 9.60
C PRO A 340 3.77 23.22 8.79
N LEU A 341 4.22 24.38 9.26
CA LEU A 341 5.44 25.02 8.78
C LEU A 341 6.54 23.95 8.77
N LEU A 342 7.27 23.90 7.64
CA LEU A 342 8.39 22.99 7.43
C LEU A 342 9.54 23.36 8.39
N ASP A 343 9.51 22.86 9.62
CA ASP A 343 10.69 22.84 10.48
C ASP A 343 11.71 21.89 9.83
N GLY A 344 12.79 22.46 9.27
CA GLY A 344 13.86 21.70 8.59
C GLY A 344 14.29 22.25 7.22
N LEU A 345 13.51 23.18 6.63
CA LEU A 345 13.94 23.98 5.47
C LEU A 345 13.69 25.46 5.82
N GLU A 346 14.69 26.10 6.42
CA GLU A 346 14.56 27.50 6.84
C GLU A 346 14.13 28.42 5.67
N PRO A 347 13.17 29.35 5.89
CA PRO A 347 13.05 30.52 5.04
C PRO A 347 14.39 31.28 5.11
N MET A 348 14.93 31.72 3.97
CA MET A 348 16.19 32.48 3.94
C MET A 348 16.04 33.75 4.78
N GLY A 349 16.64 33.71 5.97
CA GLY A 349 16.57 34.80 6.94
C GLY A 349 17.45 34.63 8.17
N SER A 350 18.41 33.71 8.21
CA SER A 350 19.53 33.78 9.15
C SER A 350 20.64 32.83 8.74
N GLU A 351 21.88 33.33 8.75
CA GLU A 351 23.07 32.49 8.65
C GLU A 351 23.11 31.50 9.82
N LYS A 352 22.93 30.20 9.53
CA LYS A 352 23.75 29.08 10.02
C LYS A 352 22.97 27.78 9.87
N LEU A 353 23.36 26.93 8.91
CA LEU A 353 23.50 25.47 9.09
C LEU A 353 23.87 24.78 7.76
N ALA A 354 25.12 24.35 7.66
CA ALA A 354 25.56 23.24 6.80
C ALA A 354 26.83 22.64 7.42
N PRO A 355 26.73 21.45 8.04
CA PRO A 355 27.68 20.40 7.64
C PRO A 355 27.07 18.98 7.50
N HIS A 356 25.95 18.65 8.17
CA HIS A 356 25.43 17.28 8.21
C HIS A 356 24.77 16.80 6.89
N TYR A 357 24.31 17.74 6.06
CA TYR A 357 23.55 17.45 4.84
C TYR A 357 24.41 16.96 3.66
N TYR A 358 25.68 17.37 3.58
CA TYR A 358 26.60 16.96 2.50
C TYR A 358 27.20 15.56 2.74
N ALA A 359 27.34 15.12 3.98
CA ALA A 359 27.97 13.83 4.33
C ALA A 359 27.12 12.60 3.94
N ILE A 360 25.80 12.74 3.82
CA ILE A 360 24.88 11.67 3.39
C ILE A 360 24.96 11.47 1.87
N VAL A 361 25.17 12.57 1.12
CA VAL A 361 25.23 12.59 -0.35
C VAL A 361 26.51 11.93 -0.88
N GLU A 362 27.65 12.13 -0.20
CA GLU A 362 28.93 11.53 -0.63
C GLU A 362 29.02 10.02 -0.39
N LYS A 363 28.33 9.48 0.62
CA LYS A 363 28.36 8.04 0.92
C LYS A 363 27.46 7.19 0.01
N GLY A 364 26.45 7.78 -0.64
CA GLY A 364 25.51 7.08 -1.55
C GLY A 364 25.95 6.99 -3.02
N SER A 365 27.15 7.47 -3.35
CA SER A 365 27.66 7.60 -4.73
C SER A 365 28.79 6.62 -5.05
N ARG A 366 28.61 5.31 -4.79
CA ARG A 366 29.52 4.28 -5.31
C ARG A 366 28.79 2.96 -5.59
N THR A 367 28.23 2.81 -6.78
CA THR A 367 27.90 1.49 -7.33
C THR A 367 28.35 1.40 -8.80
N LYS A 368 29.05 0.29 -9.12
CA LYS A 368 29.64 0.01 -10.44
C LYS A 368 28.55 -0.31 -11.48
N PRO A 369 28.77 -0.04 -12.77
CA PRO A 369 27.78 -0.30 -13.81
C PRO A 369 27.82 -1.78 -14.24
N HIS A 370 26.72 -2.52 -14.02
CA HIS A 370 26.45 -3.79 -14.71
C HIS A 370 25.27 -3.65 -15.69
N GLN A 371 25.33 -4.47 -16.74
CA GLN A 371 24.71 -4.30 -18.06
C GLN A 371 23.17 -4.36 -18.16
N GLN A 372 22.66 -3.46 -19.01
CA GLN A 372 21.46 -3.42 -19.88
C GLN A 372 20.04 -3.87 -19.43
N ARG A 373 19.21 -2.81 -19.31
CA ARG A 373 17.79 -2.58 -19.75
C ARG A 373 16.62 -3.29 -19.04
N HIS A 374 16.04 -2.60 -18.07
CA HIS A 374 14.60 -2.73 -17.72
C HIS A 374 13.96 -1.35 -17.42
N ARG A 375 13.70 -0.55 -18.46
CA ARG A 375 12.90 0.69 -18.38
C ARG A 375 11.42 0.31 -18.53
N ARG A 376 10.75 -0.08 -17.44
CA ARG A 376 9.38 -0.60 -17.50
C ARG A 376 8.58 -0.08 -16.31
N GLN A 377 7.33 0.34 -16.53
CA GLN A 377 6.48 0.99 -15.51
C GLN A 377 5.03 0.48 -15.50
N VAL A 378 4.58 -0.19 -16.57
CA VAL A 378 3.21 -0.72 -16.68
C VAL A 378 3.25 -2.24 -16.76
N ILE A 379 2.35 -2.92 -16.04
CA ILE A 379 2.17 -4.38 -16.12
C ILE A 379 1.88 -4.78 -17.58
N ALA A 380 2.34 -5.96 -18.01
CA ALA A 380 2.08 -6.42 -19.39
C ALA A 380 1.42 -7.77 -19.46
N GLY A 381 0.62 -7.91 -20.53
CA GLY A 381 -0.13 -9.10 -20.84
C GLY A 381 -1.56 -8.70 -21.14
N GLN A 382 -2.12 -9.22 -22.23
CA GLN A 382 -3.49 -8.91 -22.66
C GLN A 382 -4.53 -9.15 -21.55
N VAL A 383 -4.27 -10.09 -20.65
CA VAL A 383 -5.16 -10.38 -19.51
C VAL A 383 -5.26 -9.22 -18.51
N TYR A 384 -4.19 -8.43 -18.35
CA TYR A 384 -4.12 -7.26 -17.46
C TYR A 384 -4.46 -5.95 -18.17
N GLU A 385 -4.68 -6.00 -19.49
CA GLU A 385 -5.08 -4.85 -20.29
C GLU A 385 -6.61 -4.86 -20.42
N TRP A 386 -7.24 -3.69 -20.39
CA TRP A 386 -8.64 -3.55 -20.76
C TRP A 386 -8.83 -3.91 -22.23
N ASN A 387 -9.77 -4.82 -22.50
CA ASN A 387 -10.04 -5.36 -23.83
C ASN A 387 -10.68 -4.35 -24.81
N SER A 388 -11.04 -3.16 -24.31
CA SER A 388 -11.71 -2.11 -25.05
C SER A 388 -11.13 -0.75 -24.64
N ASN A 389 -11.13 0.20 -25.56
CA ASN A 389 -10.86 1.60 -25.24
C ASN A 389 -12.03 2.26 -24.50
N VAL A 390 -13.20 1.61 -24.44
CA VAL A 390 -14.32 2.00 -23.58
C VAL A 390 -14.26 1.18 -22.29
N ILE A 391 -13.86 1.83 -21.21
CA ILE A 391 -13.74 1.23 -19.87
C ILE A 391 -15.03 1.51 -19.10
N PRO A 392 -15.82 0.47 -18.76
CA PRO A 392 -17.01 0.67 -17.93
C PRO A 392 -16.60 1.04 -16.51
N PHE A 393 -17.32 1.98 -15.90
CA PHE A 393 -17.17 2.29 -14.49
C PHE A 393 -18.50 2.43 -13.75
N GLN A 394 -18.43 2.40 -12.42
CA GLN A 394 -19.55 2.65 -11.52
C GLN A 394 -19.07 3.55 -10.37
N ILE A 395 -19.97 4.36 -9.82
CA ILE A 395 -19.72 5.12 -8.59
C ILE A 395 -20.64 4.60 -7.50
N TRP A 396 -20.05 4.15 -6.40
CA TRP A 396 -20.77 3.62 -5.26
C TRP A 396 -20.65 4.56 -4.07
N GLY A 397 -21.78 5.17 -3.70
CA GLY A 397 -21.84 6.15 -2.61
C GLY A 397 -21.41 7.56 -3.01
N GLY A 398 -21.25 8.40 -2.00
CA GLY A 398 -20.91 9.82 -2.16
C GLY A 398 -22.05 10.72 -2.64
N ASP A 399 -21.89 12.01 -2.36
CA ASP A 399 -22.79 13.06 -2.82
C ASP A 399 -22.47 13.48 -4.28
N ALA A 400 -23.21 14.45 -4.80
CA ALA A 400 -22.96 14.96 -6.15
C ALA A 400 -21.54 15.54 -6.32
N ASN A 401 -20.95 16.09 -5.26
CA ASN A 401 -19.59 16.62 -5.30
C ASN A 401 -18.56 15.51 -5.50
N PHE A 402 -18.68 14.42 -4.75
CA PHE A 402 -17.84 13.24 -4.91
C PHE A 402 -18.00 12.62 -6.30
N GLN A 403 -19.23 12.43 -6.78
CA GLN A 403 -19.43 11.87 -8.12
C GLN A 403 -18.83 12.75 -9.21
N ASN A 404 -18.93 14.09 -9.06
CA ASN A 404 -18.30 15.02 -9.97
C ASN A 404 -16.78 15.01 -9.86
N LEU A 405 -16.21 14.81 -8.66
CA LEU A 405 -14.78 14.63 -8.46
C LEU A 405 -14.26 13.42 -9.24
N ILE A 406 -14.93 12.27 -9.11
CA ILE A 406 -14.58 11.06 -9.86
C ILE A 406 -14.57 11.33 -11.36
N ARG A 407 -15.63 11.97 -11.88
CA ARG A 407 -15.75 12.30 -13.30
C ARG A 407 -14.68 13.28 -13.77
N ARG A 408 -14.22 14.21 -12.92
CA ARG A 408 -13.12 15.15 -13.27
C ARG A 408 -11.75 14.46 -13.26
N GLY A 409 -11.48 13.60 -12.28
CA GLY A 409 -10.22 12.83 -12.23
C GLY A 409 -10.08 11.86 -13.42
N ILE A 410 -11.15 11.13 -13.76
CA ILE A 410 -11.17 10.24 -14.93
C ILE A 410 -10.98 11.03 -16.23
N ARG A 411 -11.58 12.22 -16.34
CA ARG A 411 -11.46 13.09 -17.51
C ARG A 411 -10.00 13.47 -17.81
N MET A 412 -9.12 13.51 -16.81
CA MET A 412 -7.69 13.72 -17.02
C MET A 412 -7.08 12.68 -17.97
N TRP A 413 -7.54 11.43 -17.92
CA TRP A 413 -7.14 10.38 -18.87
C TRP A 413 -7.85 10.53 -20.22
N GLU A 414 -9.15 10.84 -20.24
CA GLU A 414 -9.93 10.99 -21.47
C GLU A 414 -9.43 12.16 -22.35
N GLU A 415 -8.96 13.24 -21.74
CA GLU A 415 -8.48 14.43 -22.45
C GLU A 415 -7.22 14.16 -23.26
N VAL A 416 -6.35 13.26 -22.78
CA VAL A 416 -5.02 13.02 -23.36
C VAL A 416 -4.87 11.63 -23.97
N THR A 417 -5.91 10.79 -23.91
CA THR A 417 -5.92 9.45 -24.49
C THR A 417 -7.17 9.13 -25.29
N CYS A 418 -7.15 8.04 -26.07
CA CYS A 418 -8.33 7.51 -26.73
C CYS A 418 -9.30 6.79 -25.78
N LEU A 419 -8.92 6.58 -24.52
CA LEU A 419 -9.74 5.87 -23.55
C LEU A 419 -11.00 6.69 -23.23
N ARG A 420 -12.12 5.99 -23.05
CA ARG A 420 -13.41 6.56 -22.68
C ARG A 420 -13.98 5.79 -21.52
N PHE A 421 -14.31 6.50 -20.46
CA PHE A 421 -14.90 5.89 -19.28
C PHE A 421 -16.40 6.11 -19.33
N ARG A 422 -17.15 5.01 -19.34
CA ARG A 422 -18.60 5.05 -19.46
C ARG A 422 -19.24 4.44 -18.23
N GLU A 423 -20.09 5.23 -17.58
CA GLU A 423 -20.82 4.74 -16.42
C GLU A 423 -21.77 3.62 -16.89
N ASN A 424 -21.62 2.42 -16.33
CA ASN A 424 -22.42 1.26 -16.71
C ASN A 424 -22.70 0.38 -15.48
N VAL A 425 -23.89 0.56 -14.92
CA VAL A 425 -24.38 -0.20 -13.76
C VAL A 425 -24.64 -1.68 -14.03
N GLN A 426 -24.73 -2.09 -15.30
CA GLN A 426 -24.94 -3.48 -15.71
C GLN A 426 -23.63 -4.20 -16.06
N ALA A 427 -22.52 -3.48 -16.18
CA ALA A 427 -21.22 -4.08 -16.45
C ALA A 427 -20.82 -4.98 -15.29
N THR A 428 -20.40 -6.21 -15.59
CA THR A 428 -19.89 -7.17 -14.61
C THR A 428 -18.38 -7.16 -14.49
N ASP A 429 -17.70 -6.50 -15.43
CA ASP A 429 -16.25 -6.29 -15.50
C ASP A 429 -15.99 -4.79 -15.65
N ALA A 430 -15.72 -4.09 -14.54
CA ALA A 430 -15.72 -2.63 -14.48
C ALA A 430 -14.92 -2.09 -13.29
N ILE A 431 -14.45 -0.84 -13.42
CA ILE A 431 -13.88 -0.09 -12.31
C ILE A 431 -15.03 0.43 -11.42
N ARG A 432 -14.96 0.21 -10.11
CA ARG A 432 -15.96 0.74 -9.18
C ARG A 432 -15.29 1.72 -8.21
N TYR A 433 -15.65 3.00 -8.30
CA TYR A 433 -15.17 4.03 -7.39
C TYR A 433 -16.03 4.04 -6.13
N VAL A 434 -15.41 3.87 -4.97
CA VAL A 434 -16.10 3.77 -3.68
C VAL A 434 -15.64 4.91 -2.79
N LEU A 435 -16.59 5.69 -2.25
CA LEU A 435 -16.28 6.67 -1.20
C LEU A 435 -16.15 5.96 0.15
N GLU A 436 -15.02 6.16 0.80
CA GLU A 436 -14.81 5.76 2.19
C GLU A 436 -14.51 6.96 3.08
N LYS A 437 -14.78 6.84 4.39
CA LYS A 437 -14.36 7.86 5.36
C LYS A 437 -12.92 7.60 5.75
N GLY A 438 -12.12 8.66 5.80
CA GLY A 438 -10.71 8.62 6.20
C GLY A 438 -9.79 9.13 5.09
N ASP A 439 -8.49 8.87 5.26
CA ASP A 439 -7.38 9.40 4.46
C ASP A 439 -6.84 8.42 3.42
N SER A 440 -7.42 7.23 3.34
CA SER A 440 -6.91 6.14 2.51
C SER A 440 -7.49 6.20 1.10
N CYS A 441 -6.62 6.33 0.10
CA CYS A 441 -6.93 6.21 -1.31
C CYS A 441 -6.06 5.11 -1.91
N PHE A 442 -6.66 4.11 -2.56
CA PHE A 442 -5.93 3.01 -3.18
C PHE A 442 -6.77 2.27 -4.24
N THR A 443 -6.09 1.51 -5.10
CA THR A 443 -6.69 0.62 -6.08
C THR A 443 -6.40 -0.83 -5.69
N GLU A 444 -7.42 -1.70 -5.70
CA GLU A 444 -7.28 -3.11 -5.29
C GLU A 444 -6.29 -3.89 -6.18
N TYR A 445 -6.25 -3.59 -7.48
CA TYR A 445 -5.46 -4.33 -8.46
C TYR A 445 -4.74 -3.41 -9.44
N ILE A 446 -3.54 -3.82 -9.87
CA ILE A 446 -2.81 -3.15 -10.94
C ILE A 446 -3.18 -3.80 -12.28
N GLY A 447 -3.75 -2.99 -13.17
CA GLY A 447 -4.32 -3.42 -14.43
C GLY A 447 -5.73 -3.97 -14.27
N ARG A 448 -6.26 -4.53 -15.36
CA ARG A 448 -7.54 -5.23 -15.37
C ARG A 448 -7.40 -6.57 -14.65
N ASN A 449 -8.24 -6.80 -13.64
CA ASN A 449 -8.29 -8.09 -12.93
C ASN A 449 -9.49 -8.97 -13.34
N GLY A 450 -10.44 -8.42 -14.10
CA GLY A 450 -11.71 -9.06 -14.39
C GLY A 450 -12.69 -8.90 -13.22
N GLY A 451 -13.97 -8.69 -13.53
CA GLY A 451 -14.98 -8.47 -12.50
C GLY A 451 -15.04 -7.00 -12.04
N PHE A 452 -15.64 -6.75 -10.87
CA PHE A 452 -15.51 -5.44 -10.23
C PHE A 452 -14.13 -5.31 -9.60
N GLN A 453 -13.43 -4.23 -9.92
CA GLN A 453 -12.21 -3.82 -9.22
C GLN A 453 -12.45 -2.48 -8.53
N ASP A 454 -12.27 -2.44 -7.21
CA ASP A 454 -12.56 -1.24 -6.45
C ASP A 454 -11.39 -0.26 -6.48
N ILE A 455 -11.73 1.01 -6.66
CA ILE A 455 -10.88 2.16 -6.36
C ILE A 455 -11.50 2.85 -5.16
N ILE A 456 -10.81 2.79 -4.04
CA ILE A 456 -11.20 3.44 -2.80
C ILE A 456 -10.69 4.87 -2.82
N ILE A 457 -11.60 5.82 -2.61
CA ILE A 457 -11.28 7.23 -2.45
C ILE A 457 -11.75 7.68 -1.07
N GLY A 458 -10.81 7.84 -0.14
CA GLY A 458 -11.05 8.35 1.20
C GLY A 458 -11.45 9.83 1.18
N SER A 459 -12.37 10.22 2.08
CA SER A 459 -12.88 11.59 2.19
C SER A 459 -11.81 12.66 2.43
N GLU A 460 -10.66 12.31 3.01
CA GLU A 460 -9.57 13.24 3.32
C GLU A 460 -8.48 13.28 2.23
N CYS A 461 -8.52 12.35 1.27
CA CYS A 461 -7.64 12.31 0.10
C CYS A 461 -8.40 12.50 -1.22
N ALA A 462 -9.67 12.88 -1.16
CA ALA A 462 -10.59 13.01 -2.28
C ALA A 462 -10.26 14.22 -3.19
N GLU A 463 -9.20 14.09 -3.98
CA GLU A 463 -8.72 15.09 -4.92
C GLU A 463 -8.71 14.56 -6.36
N GLU A 464 -8.81 15.47 -7.34
CA GLU A 464 -8.95 15.10 -8.77
C GLU A 464 -7.75 14.30 -9.27
N TYR A 465 -6.54 14.72 -8.87
CA TYR A 465 -5.31 14.03 -9.26
C TYR A 465 -5.16 12.66 -8.59
N VAL A 466 -5.73 12.47 -7.39
CA VAL A 466 -5.71 11.19 -6.69
C VAL A 466 -6.61 10.19 -7.43
N VAL A 467 -7.81 10.60 -7.83
CA VAL A 467 -8.66 9.79 -8.70
C VAL A 467 -7.91 9.39 -9.97
N ALA A 468 -7.23 10.34 -10.63
CA ALA A 468 -6.44 10.04 -11.82
C ALA A 468 -5.27 9.09 -11.54
N HIS A 469 -4.59 9.22 -10.40
CA HIS A 469 -3.51 8.34 -9.96
C HIS A 469 -4.00 6.90 -9.77
N GLU A 470 -5.08 6.73 -8.99
CA GLU A 470 -5.68 5.41 -8.76
C GLU A 470 -6.22 4.79 -10.05
N THR A 471 -6.84 5.60 -10.90
CA THR A 471 -7.24 5.15 -12.25
C THR A 471 -6.02 4.68 -13.04
N GLY A 472 -4.86 5.33 -12.89
CA GLY A 472 -3.60 4.91 -13.48
C GLY A 472 -3.20 3.49 -13.07
N HIS A 473 -3.35 3.13 -11.79
CA HIS A 473 -3.12 1.76 -11.32
C HIS A 473 -4.06 0.76 -11.99
N ALA A 474 -5.35 1.08 -12.11
CA ALA A 474 -6.32 0.25 -12.83
C ALA A 474 -6.02 0.10 -14.33
N LEU A 475 -5.30 1.07 -14.92
CA LEU A 475 -4.76 0.99 -16.30
C LEU A 475 -3.42 0.25 -16.39
N GLY A 476 -2.87 -0.20 -15.26
CA GLY A 476 -1.69 -1.05 -15.19
C GLY A 476 -0.42 -0.37 -14.68
N TYR A 477 -0.48 0.89 -14.26
CA TYR A 477 0.71 1.57 -13.73
C TYR A 477 1.19 0.98 -12.42
N TRP A 478 2.50 0.81 -12.33
CA TRP A 478 3.22 0.79 -11.06
C TRP A 478 3.72 2.19 -10.72
N HIS A 479 3.99 2.42 -9.44
CA HIS A 479 4.62 3.65 -9.03
C HIS A 479 6.00 3.81 -9.65
N THR A 480 6.32 5.05 -10.05
CA THR A 480 7.58 5.40 -10.70
C THR A 480 8.78 5.14 -9.78
N HIS A 481 8.65 5.42 -8.48
CA HIS A 481 9.69 5.13 -7.49
C HIS A 481 9.84 3.65 -7.16
N GLN A 482 8.97 2.76 -7.64
CA GLN A 482 9.11 1.31 -7.51
C GLN A 482 9.73 0.66 -8.76
N ARG A 483 10.17 1.46 -9.74
CA ARG A 483 10.80 0.93 -10.95
C ARG A 483 12.09 0.17 -10.66
N PRO A 484 12.41 -0.92 -11.39
CA PRO A 484 13.64 -1.69 -11.22
C PRO A 484 14.91 -0.89 -11.52
N ASP A 485 14.81 0.17 -12.34
CA ASP A 485 15.93 1.05 -12.68
C ASP A 485 16.03 2.31 -11.80
N ARG A 486 15.17 2.43 -10.77
CA ARG A 486 15.09 3.63 -9.92
C ARG A 486 16.38 4.03 -9.24
N GLU A 487 17.25 3.09 -8.91
CA GLU A 487 18.49 3.36 -8.12
C GLU A 487 19.48 4.27 -8.88
N LYS A 488 19.25 4.45 -10.20
CA LYS A 488 19.98 5.42 -11.04
C LYS A 488 19.50 6.86 -10.85
N TYR A 489 18.31 7.06 -10.28
CA TYR A 489 17.59 8.33 -10.25
C TYR A 489 17.25 8.77 -8.83
N ILE A 490 16.91 7.83 -7.95
CA ILE A 490 16.56 8.09 -6.55
C ILE A 490 17.31 7.15 -5.60
N SER A 491 17.24 7.45 -4.31
CA SER A 491 17.64 6.59 -3.21
C SER A 491 16.58 6.62 -2.14
N ILE A 492 16.31 5.47 -1.54
CA ILE A 492 15.38 5.36 -0.43
C ILE A 492 16.16 5.49 0.88
N ASN A 493 15.76 6.44 1.73
CA ASN A 493 16.29 6.55 3.08
C ASN A 493 15.45 5.69 4.03
N TRP A 494 15.81 4.41 4.13
CA TRP A 494 15.08 3.42 4.94
C TRP A 494 14.96 3.78 6.42
N ARG A 495 15.86 4.61 6.96
CA ARG A 495 15.78 5.07 8.36
C ARG A 495 14.59 5.99 8.60
N ASN A 496 14.17 6.70 7.55
CA ASN A 496 13.08 7.66 7.59
C ASN A 496 11.75 7.03 7.16
N VAL A 497 11.76 5.81 6.61
CA VAL A 497 10.54 5.11 6.15
C VAL A 497 9.85 4.46 7.35
N LEU A 498 8.54 4.67 7.48
CA LEU A 498 7.67 3.95 8.41
C LEU A 498 7.83 2.44 8.19
N GLU A 499 7.98 1.67 9.26
CA GLU A 499 8.35 0.25 9.16
C GLU A 499 7.29 -0.54 8.38
N GLU A 500 6.03 -0.24 8.64
CA GLU A 500 4.84 -0.75 7.96
C GLU A 500 4.75 -0.37 6.48
N ALA A 501 5.41 0.71 6.05
CA ALA A 501 5.37 1.20 4.67
C ALA A 501 6.54 0.71 3.81
N THR A 502 7.45 -0.12 4.36
CA THR A 502 8.65 -0.60 3.65
C THR A 502 8.33 -1.25 2.30
N ALA A 503 7.24 -2.01 2.22
CA ALA A 503 6.78 -2.66 0.98
C ALA A 503 6.45 -1.66 -0.13
N SER A 504 5.87 -0.51 0.21
CA SER A 504 5.55 0.59 -0.72
C SER A 504 6.79 1.20 -1.38
N PHE A 505 7.98 0.95 -0.83
CA PHE A 505 9.26 1.36 -1.40
C PHE A 505 10.06 0.19 -1.98
N MET A 506 9.55 -1.03 -2.08
CA MET A 506 10.30 -2.11 -2.75
C MET A 506 10.18 -2.00 -4.28
N PRO A 507 11.20 -2.37 -5.08
CA PRO A 507 11.06 -2.41 -6.52
C PRO A 507 10.03 -3.46 -6.94
N PHE A 508 9.14 -3.14 -7.89
CA PHE A 508 8.08 -4.08 -8.29
C PHE A 508 8.63 -5.36 -8.95
N ARG A 509 9.87 -5.38 -9.45
CA ARG A 509 10.48 -6.64 -9.97
C ARG A 509 10.59 -7.69 -8.87
N SER A 510 10.86 -7.28 -7.64
CA SER A 510 10.84 -8.17 -6.48
C SER A 510 9.43 -8.73 -6.24
N MET A 511 8.39 -7.93 -6.50
CA MET A 511 6.98 -8.30 -6.37
C MET A 511 6.50 -9.21 -7.51
N LEU A 512 6.75 -8.86 -8.78
CA LEU A 512 6.34 -9.65 -9.95
C LEU A 512 7.07 -10.99 -10.06
N GLN A 513 8.33 -11.05 -9.63
CA GLN A 513 9.07 -12.32 -9.54
C GLN A 513 8.46 -13.24 -8.47
N ALA A 514 7.88 -12.68 -7.42
CA ALA A 514 7.14 -13.44 -6.41
C ALA A 514 5.80 -13.99 -6.93
N PHE A 515 5.09 -13.23 -7.77
CA PHE A 515 3.82 -13.67 -8.38
C PHE A 515 3.97 -14.46 -9.69
N GLY A 516 5.19 -14.80 -10.12
CA GLY A 516 5.44 -15.51 -11.40
C GLY A 516 5.07 -14.70 -12.65
N ILE A 517 4.83 -13.39 -12.53
CA ILE A 517 4.43 -12.50 -13.62
C ILE A 517 5.70 -12.09 -14.39
N LYS A 518 5.96 -12.81 -15.49
CA LYS A 518 7.17 -12.60 -16.33
C LYS A 518 7.09 -11.37 -17.23
N GLN A 519 5.96 -10.68 -17.30
CA GLN A 519 5.68 -9.71 -18.36
C GLN A 519 5.45 -8.31 -17.78
N VAL A 520 6.35 -7.39 -18.15
CA VAL A 520 6.22 -5.95 -17.90
C VAL A 520 6.42 -5.28 -19.24
N SER A 521 5.64 -4.26 -19.55
CA SER A 521 5.48 -3.74 -20.91
C SER A 521 6.84 -3.55 -21.60
N THR A 522 6.93 -4.02 -22.85
CA THR A 522 8.12 -3.84 -23.69
C THR A 522 8.37 -2.38 -24.03
N ARG A 523 7.38 -1.51 -23.77
CA ARG A 523 7.36 -0.09 -24.10
C ARG A 523 8.12 0.70 -23.04
N ARG A 524 9.22 1.33 -23.48
CA ARG A 524 10.22 1.94 -22.60
C ARG A 524 9.96 3.44 -22.44
N ALA A 525 9.56 3.87 -21.25
CA ALA A 525 9.61 5.28 -20.86
C ALA A 525 10.89 5.60 -20.06
N PRO A 526 11.50 6.78 -20.25
CA PRO A 526 12.56 7.24 -19.35
C PRO A 526 11.99 7.47 -17.93
N TYR A 527 12.86 7.64 -16.94
CA TYR A 527 12.42 7.93 -15.56
C TYR A 527 12.06 9.41 -15.45
N ASP A 528 10.79 9.69 -15.14
CA ASP A 528 10.29 11.05 -14.98
C ASP A 528 9.98 11.32 -13.50
N TYR A 529 10.73 12.24 -12.88
CA TYR A 529 10.48 12.65 -11.49
C TYR A 529 9.12 13.32 -11.33
N GLY A 530 8.61 13.94 -12.39
CA GLY A 530 7.30 14.58 -12.42
C GLY A 530 6.21 13.68 -12.99
N SER A 531 6.33 12.36 -12.88
CA SER A 531 5.23 11.44 -13.21
C SER A 531 4.13 11.53 -12.13
N LEU A 532 2.87 11.47 -12.56
CA LEU A 532 1.69 11.35 -11.68
C LEU A 532 1.80 10.13 -10.77
N MET A 533 2.48 9.08 -11.23
CA MET A 533 2.67 7.82 -10.49
C MET A 533 3.90 7.84 -9.55
N HIS A 534 4.52 9.01 -9.32
CA HIS A 534 5.68 9.12 -8.43
C HIS A 534 5.27 9.70 -7.08
N TYR A 535 5.60 9.02 -5.98
CA TYR A 535 5.41 9.57 -4.63
C TYR A 535 6.18 10.87 -4.41
N HIS A 536 5.66 11.73 -3.53
CA HIS A 536 6.42 12.88 -3.05
C HIS A 536 7.63 12.44 -2.19
N ALA A 537 8.59 13.35 -2.00
CA ALA A 537 9.89 13.05 -1.38
C ALA A 537 9.81 12.59 0.09
N VAL A 538 8.69 12.85 0.77
CA VAL A 538 8.47 12.57 2.21
C VAL A 538 7.33 11.57 2.45
N ALA A 539 6.91 10.84 1.41
CA ALA A 539 5.83 9.85 1.54
C ALA A 539 6.20 8.82 2.62
N HIS A 540 5.24 8.44 3.46
CA HIS A 540 5.41 7.46 4.55
C HIS A 540 6.63 7.70 5.46
N ALA A 541 6.91 8.96 5.76
CA ALA A 541 7.99 9.33 6.65
C ALA A 541 7.63 9.06 8.13
N ARG A 542 8.60 8.59 8.92
CA ARG A 542 8.45 8.39 10.37
C ARG A 542 8.18 9.69 11.11
N GLN A 543 8.81 10.77 10.66
CA GLN A 543 8.59 12.12 11.18
C GLN A 543 8.09 13.01 10.05
N VAL A 544 7.22 13.97 10.39
CA VAL A 544 6.76 14.96 9.43
C VAL A 544 7.97 15.67 8.82
N SER A 545 8.00 15.78 7.50
CA SER A 545 9.06 16.40 6.68
C SER A 545 10.34 15.57 6.42
N ASP A 546 10.46 14.37 6.98
CA ASP A 546 11.63 13.53 6.72
C ASP A 546 11.64 13.01 5.27
N PHE A 547 12.76 13.19 4.56
CA PHE A 547 12.90 12.66 3.20
C PHE A 547 13.05 11.13 3.24
N THR A 548 12.07 10.43 2.68
CA THR A 548 12.09 8.99 2.42
C THR A 548 12.63 8.68 1.03
N ILE A 549 12.35 9.55 0.05
CA ILE A 549 12.85 9.45 -1.33
C ILE A 549 13.76 10.63 -1.62
N VAL A 550 15.04 10.36 -1.89
CA VAL A 550 16.05 11.37 -2.19
C VAL A 550 16.48 11.24 -3.65
N PRO A 551 16.26 12.25 -4.52
CA PRO A 551 16.72 12.18 -5.90
C PRO A 551 18.24 12.36 -5.97
N LYS A 552 18.88 11.64 -6.89
CA LYS A 552 20.32 11.77 -7.17
C LYS A 552 20.67 13.18 -7.66
N GLU A 553 19.73 13.84 -8.33
CA GLU A 553 19.79 15.26 -8.66
C GLU A 553 18.85 16.05 -7.74
N LEU A 554 19.39 16.63 -6.66
CA LEU A 554 18.60 17.24 -5.59
C LEU A 554 17.61 18.34 -6.06
N LYS A 555 17.91 18.99 -7.19
CA LYS A 555 17.00 19.97 -7.83
C LYS A 555 15.61 19.42 -8.17
N TYR A 556 15.47 18.11 -8.31
CA TYR A 556 14.20 17.45 -8.59
C TYR A 556 13.36 17.12 -7.35
N VAL A 557 13.83 17.40 -6.12
CA VAL A 557 13.15 16.97 -4.89
C VAL A 557 11.71 17.45 -4.79
N THR A 558 11.45 18.68 -5.24
CA THR A 558 10.13 19.32 -5.27
C THR A 558 9.33 19.03 -6.55
N THR A 559 9.92 18.33 -7.51
CA THR A 559 9.23 17.90 -8.74
C THR A 559 8.42 16.62 -8.51
N MET A 560 8.87 15.77 -7.58
CA MET A 560 8.22 14.51 -7.22
C MET A 560 6.93 14.74 -6.45
N GLY A 561 5.93 13.87 -6.68
CA GLY A 561 4.59 14.01 -6.10
C GLY A 561 3.74 15.07 -6.79
N THR A 562 3.89 15.24 -8.10
CA THR A 562 3.10 16.20 -8.88
C THR A 562 1.63 15.78 -8.93
N GLU A 563 0.74 16.77 -8.81
CA GLU A 563 -0.71 16.60 -8.92
C GLU A 563 -1.19 16.70 -10.39
N ARG A 564 -0.29 16.49 -11.34
CA ARG A 564 -0.53 16.69 -12.77
C ARG A 564 0.01 15.51 -13.56
N MET A 565 -0.76 15.11 -14.57
CA MET A 565 -0.34 14.10 -15.52
C MET A 565 0.84 14.58 -16.37
N ALA A 566 1.93 13.82 -16.35
CA ALA A 566 3.08 14.09 -17.20
C ALA A 566 2.80 13.69 -18.64
N PHE A 567 3.53 14.31 -19.57
CA PHE A 567 3.48 13.92 -20.99
C PHE A 567 3.77 12.42 -21.19
N LEU A 568 4.72 11.87 -20.44
CA LEU A 568 5.09 10.46 -20.56
C LEU A 568 4.07 9.51 -19.92
N ASP A 569 3.30 9.95 -18.92
CA ASP A 569 2.22 9.16 -18.33
C ASP A 569 1.12 8.92 -19.39
N ALA A 570 0.73 9.99 -20.10
CA ALA A 570 -0.22 9.88 -21.21
C ALA A 570 0.34 9.05 -22.37
N LYS A 571 1.61 9.29 -22.75
CA LYS A 571 2.24 8.60 -23.88
C LYS A 571 2.24 7.09 -23.71
N VAL A 572 2.62 6.59 -22.54
CA VAL A 572 2.72 5.13 -22.31
C VAL A 572 1.36 4.46 -22.42
N ILE A 573 0.30 5.07 -21.86
CA ILE A 573 -1.08 4.56 -21.99
C ILE A 573 -1.56 4.61 -23.45
N ASN A 574 -1.27 5.70 -24.16
CA ASN A 574 -1.62 5.79 -25.58
C ASN A 574 -0.89 4.78 -26.44
N ASP A 575 0.38 4.51 -26.14
CA ASP A 575 1.10 3.47 -26.85
C ASP A 575 0.38 2.12 -26.63
N ILE A 576 -0.01 1.80 -25.40
CA ILE A 576 -0.69 0.53 -25.04
C ILE A 576 -2.09 0.42 -25.67
N TYR A 577 -2.99 1.36 -25.37
CA TYR A 577 -4.42 1.26 -25.68
C TYR A 577 -4.83 1.97 -26.97
N CYS A 578 -4.01 2.88 -27.49
CA CYS A 578 -4.32 3.71 -28.64
C CYS A 578 -3.34 3.56 -29.83
N PRO A 579 -2.69 2.39 -30.07
CA PRO A 579 -1.63 2.29 -31.07
C PRO A 579 -2.09 2.60 -32.50
N ASN A 580 -3.39 2.43 -32.78
CA ASN A 580 -3.99 2.63 -34.10
C ASN A 580 -5.03 3.76 -34.13
N ALA A 581 -5.13 4.59 -33.09
CA ALA A 581 -6.18 5.61 -33.00
C ALA A 581 -6.15 6.60 -34.18
N CYS A 582 -4.97 6.86 -34.74
CA CYS A 582 -4.77 7.75 -35.89
C CYS A 582 -4.29 7.05 -37.16
N SER A 583 -4.44 5.73 -37.25
CA SER A 583 -4.06 4.98 -38.46
C SER A 583 -5.00 5.30 -39.62
N GLY A 584 -4.48 5.94 -40.67
CA GLY A 584 -5.23 6.27 -41.89
C GLY A 584 -6.08 7.55 -41.81
N LEU A 585 -6.02 8.29 -40.70
CA LEU A 585 -6.82 9.49 -40.44
C LEU A 585 -5.88 10.69 -40.25
N GLY A 586 -5.66 11.43 -41.34
CA GLY A 586 -5.02 12.75 -41.39
C GLY A 586 -5.47 13.43 -42.68
N GLU A 587 -5.38 14.76 -42.80
CA GLU A 587 -5.92 15.56 -43.93
C GLU A 587 -5.46 15.10 -45.34
N LEU A 588 -4.52 14.15 -45.44
CA LEU A 588 -4.00 13.60 -46.70
C LEU A 588 -3.88 12.05 -46.72
N GLY A 589 -4.54 11.34 -45.80
CA GLY A 589 -4.43 9.87 -45.68
C GLY A 589 -3.03 9.38 -45.24
N ARG A 590 -2.24 10.25 -44.62
CA ARG A 590 -0.87 9.97 -44.12
C ARG A 590 -0.78 10.29 -42.63
N PRO A 591 -0.01 9.52 -41.82
CA PRO A 591 0.19 9.82 -40.41
C PRO A 591 0.90 11.17 -40.22
N LEU A 592 0.39 12.00 -39.31
CA LEU A 592 1.01 13.27 -38.92
C LEU A 592 2.41 13.03 -38.33
N ARG A 593 3.41 13.79 -38.79
CA ARG A 593 4.80 13.67 -38.31
C ARG A 593 5.06 14.63 -37.16
N CYS A 594 5.08 14.10 -35.95
CA CYS A 594 5.38 14.89 -34.76
C CYS A 594 6.90 15.00 -34.52
N GLN A 595 7.35 16.19 -34.18
CA GLN A 595 8.72 16.53 -33.84
C GLN A 595 8.94 16.46 -32.33
N SER A 596 10.20 16.57 -31.91
CA SER A 596 10.61 16.71 -30.50
C SER A 596 10.07 15.59 -29.58
N GLY A 597 9.81 14.40 -30.12
CA GLY A 597 9.27 13.27 -29.37
C GLY A 597 7.77 13.34 -29.06
N GLY A 598 7.04 14.27 -29.68
CA GLY A 598 5.58 14.28 -29.74
C GLY A 598 4.99 13.09 -30.48
N TYR A 599 3.67 12.94 -30.44
CA TYR A 599 2.94 11.88 -31.14
C TYR A 599 1.54 12.37 -31.55
N PRO A 600 0.89 11.80 -32.59
CA PRO A 600 -0.43 12.23 -33.02
C PRO A 600 -1.43 12.17 -31.87
N ASP A 601 -2.24 13.22 -31.68
CA ASP A 601 -3.22 13.25 -30.61
C ASP A 601 -4.34 12.25 -30.91
N PRO A 602 -4.55 11.23 -30.06
CA PRO A 602 -5.62 10.24 -30.26
C PRO A 602 -7.02 10.85 -30.27
N ASN A 603 -7.20 12.06 -29.74
CA ASN A 603 -8.47 12.79 -29.76
C ASN A 603 -8.61 13.74 -30.95
N ASN A 604 -7.52 14.04 -31.64
CA ASN A 604 -7.50 14.89 -32.82
C ASN A 604 -6.26 14.59 -33.67
N CYS A 605 -6.39 13.66 -34.62
CA CYS A 605 -5.27 13.17 -35.42
C CYS A 605 -4.61 14.21 -36.35
N ASN A 606 -5.16 15.43 -36.43
CA ASN A 606 -4.60 16.54 -37.19
C ASN A 606 -3.66 17.44 -36.36
N VAL A 607 -3.46 17.15 -35.07
CA VAL A 607 -2.50 17.86 -34.21
C VAL A 607 -1.69 16.86 -33.38
N CYS A 608 -0.43 17.19 -33.11
CA CYS A 608 0.41 16.40 -32.22
C CYS A 608 0.15 16.76 -30.75
N ARG A 609 0.18 15.74 -29.89
CA ARG A 609 0.44 15.92 -28.46
C ARG A 609 1.91 16.25 -28.27
N CYS A 610 2.16 17.43 -27.72
CA CYS A 610 3.50 17.97 -27.52
C CYS A 610 3.97 17.86 -26.08
N PRO A 611 5.26 17.60 -25.84
CA PRO A 611 5.87 17.83 -24.54
C PRO A 611 5.64 19.27 -24.07
N GLU A 612 5.40 19.46 -22.77
CA GLU A 612 5.09 20.78 -22.22
C GLU A 612 6.22 21.78 -22.51
N GLY A 613 5.87 22.99 -22.96
CA GLY A 613 6.81 23.99 -23.47
C GLY A 613 6.90 24.03 -24.99
N LEU A 614 6.42 23.00 -25.69
CA LEU A 614 6.25 23.00 -27.14
C LEU A 614 4.77 23.00 -27.55
N GLY A 615 4.50 23.47 -28.76
CA GLY A 615 3.17 23.46 -29.34
C GLY A 615 3.23 23.53 -30.86
N GLY A 616 2.10 23.90 -31.47
CA GLY A 616 1.92 23.81 -32.92
C GLY A 616 1.39 22.47 -33.36
N ILE A 617 1.16 22.35 -34.67
CA ILE A 617 0.62 21.13 -35.27
C ILE A 617 1.60 19.97 -35.10
N GLU A 618 2.91 20.25 -35.24
CA GLU A 618 3.97 19.23 -35.25
C GLU A 618 4.86 19.24 -34.00
N CYS A 619 4.61 20.07 -32.98
CA CYS A 619 5.51 20.25 -31.83
C CYS A 619 6.89 20.84 -32.19
N ASP A 620 6.90 21.74 -33.16
CA ASP A 620 8.10 22.37 -33.75
C ASP A 620 8.36 23.79 -33.23
N ARG A 621 7.34 24.42 -32.63
CA ARG A 621 7.39 25.78 -32.10
C ARG A 621 7.20 25.82 -30.60
N LEU A 622 7.66 26.91 -29.98
CA LEU A 622 7.37 27.22 -28.59
C LEU A 622 5.85 27.19 -28.32
N GLN A 623 5.47 26.65 -27.17
CA GLN A 623 4.05 26.58 -26.77
C GLN A 623 3.44 27.99 -26.75
N PRO A 624 2.34 28.24 -27.49
CA PRO A 624 1.72 29.55 -27.53
C PRO A 624 1.22 30.01 -26.16
N SER A 625 1.54 31.25 -25.80
CA SER A 625 1.07 31.92 -24.58
C SER A 625 1.13 33.44 -24.72
N ASN A 626 0.40 34.16 -23.86
CA ASN A 626 0.35 35.63 -23.84
C ASN A 626 1.64 36.28 -23.30
N CYS A 627 2.57 35.48 -22.79
CA CYS A 627 3.87 35.88 -22.27
C CYS A 627 4.87 34.77 -22.56
N GLY A 628 6.15 35.10 -22.69
CA GLY A 628 7.11 34.13 -23.21
C GLY A 628 7.82 34.63 -24.45
N ALA A 629 8.96 34.05 -24.77
CA ALA A 629 9.71 34.36 -25.98
C ALA A 629 10.77 33.28 -26.25
N GLU A 630 11.21 33.22 -27.51
CA GLU A 630 12.46 32.55 -27.86
C GLU A 630 13.61 33.53 -27.67
N LEU A 631 14.62 33.11 -26.90
CA LEU A 631 15.76 33.93 -26.52
C LEU A 631 17.06 33.26 -26.95
N GLN A 632 18.03 34.04 -27.40
CA GLN A 632 19.38 33.55 -27.68
C GLN A 632 20.31 33.84 -26.50
N ALA A 633 21.00 32.80 -26.02
CA ALA A 633 22.07 32.90 -25.04
C ALA A 633 23.34 33.44 -25.71
N THR A 634 23.89 34.50 -25.15
CA THR A 634 25.12 35.17 -25.59
C THR A 634 26.29 34.87 -24.66
N ASP A 635 27.49 35.34 -24.99
CA ASP A 635 28.67 35.22 -24.11
C ASP A 635 28.65 36.17 -22.90
N GLN A 636 27.53 36.86 -22.70
CA GLN A 636 27.29 37.75 -21.57
C GLN A 636 26.10 37.24 -20.77
N TRP A 637 26.15 37.43 -19.45
CA TRP A 637 25.04 37.05 -18.58
C TRP A 637 23.80 37.88 -18.89
N GLN A 638 22.73 37.19 -19.30
CA GLN A 638 21.40 37.74 -19.49
C GLN A 638 20.50 37.35 -18.31
N THR A 639 19.45 38.12 -18.05
CA THR A 639 18.50 37.85 -16.97
C THR A 639 17.07 37.80 -17.51
N LEU A 640 16.39 36.70 -17.28
CA LEU A 640 14.96 36.51 -17.51
C LEU A 640 14.23 36.71 -16.17
N ARG A 641 13.17 37.52 -16.17
CA ARG A 641 12.31 37.73 -14.99
C ARG A 641 10.88 37.34 -15.33
N SER A 642 10.17 36.77 -14.34
CA SER A 642 8.74 36.50 -14.48
C SER A 642 7.95 37.79 -14.72
N PRO A 643 6.97 37.77 -15.62
CA PRO A 643 5.97 38.82 -15.70
C PRO A 643 5.07 38.85 -14.45
N HIS A 644 4.43 39.99 -14.21
CA HIS A 644 3.45 40.13 -13.13
C HIS A 644 2.10 39.49 -13.53
N GLY A 645 1.49 38.74 -12.61
CA GLY A 645 0.17 38.15 -12.80
C GLY A 645 0.03 36.81 -12.08
N LYS A 646 -1.18 36.51 -11.62
CA LYS A 646 -1.50 35.27 -10.89
C LYS A 646 -2.06 34.17 -11.80
N ASP A 647 -2.72 34.56 -12.88
CA ASP A 647 -3.40 33.66 -13.83
C ASP A 647 -2.73 33.69 -15.21
N ILE A 648 -1.40 33.69 -15.22
CA ILE A 648 -0.60 33.69 -16.43
C ILE A 648 0.20 32.41 -16.55
N GLN A 649 0.33 31.88 -17.76
CA GLN A 649 1.27 30.81 -18.03
C GLN A 649 2.20 31.27 -19.14
N CYS A 650 3.51 31.19 -18.89
CA CYS A 650 4.52 31.67 -19.81
C CYS A 650 5.51 30.56 -20.17
N PHE A 651 5.91 30.53 -21.44
CA PHE A 651 6.89 29.58 -21.95
C PHE A 651 8.04 30.35 -22.60
N TRP A 652 9.28 29.98 -22.28
CA TRP A 652 10.45 30.48 -23.00
C TRP A 652 11.29 29.32 -23.51
N ARG A 653 11.90 29.51 -24.67
CA ARG A 653 12.97 28.66 -25.20
C ARG A 653 14.24 29.50 -25.23
N ILE A 654 15.25 29.12 -24.46
CA ILE A 654 16.56 29.79 -24.47
C ILE A 654 17.52 28.88 -25.25
N SER A 655 18.02 29.36 -26.37
CA SER A 655 18.88 28.62 -27.29
C SER A 655 20.29 29.19 -27.32
N ALA A 656 21.28 28.32 -27.44
CA ALA A 656 22.67 28.63 -27.76
C ALA A 656 23.00 28.10 -29.16
N ASN A 657 24.10 28.61 -29.72
CA ASN A 657 24.59 28.11 -31.01
C ASN A 657 24.90 26.61 -30.93
N GLU A 658 24.82 25.93 -32.08
CA GLU A 658 25.19 24.51 -32.17
C GLU A 658 26.63 24.29 -31.67
N GLY A 659 26.84 23.21 -30.93
CA GLY A 659 28.10 22.92 -30.23
C GLY A 659 28.28 23.65 -28.89
N SER A 660 27.45 24.63 -28.55
CA SER A 660 27.42 25.29 -27.24
C SER A 660 26.27 24.77 -26.36
N ARG A 661 26.35 25.06 -25.05
CA ARG A 661 25.34 24.72 -24.03
C ARG A 661 24.87 25.99 -23.33
N VAL A 662 23.72 25.93 -22.66
CA VAL A 662 23.20 27.04 -21.85
C VAL A 662 23.56 26.78 -20.39
N ARG A 663 24.35 27.67 -19.80
CA ARG A 663 24.61 27.71 -18.36
C ARG A 663 23.64 28.68 -17.71
N PHE A 664 22.97 28.28 -16.64
CA PHE A 664 21.96 29.11 -15.99
C PHE A 664 21.92 28.97 -14.47
N ARG A 665 21.40 29.99 -13.80
CA ARG A 665 21.17 30.05 -12.35
C ARG A 665 19.83 30.68 -12.04
N LEU A 666 19.01 29.96 -11.27
CA LEU A 666 17.81 30.54 -10.66
C LEU A 666 18.24 31.45 -9.51
N SER A 667 18.31 32.75 -9.77
CA SER A 667 18.93 33.74 -8.89
C SER A 667 17.97 34.22 -7.80
N ASP A 668 16.68 34.29 -8.11
CA ASP A 668 15.63 34.69 -7.18
C ASP A 668 14.33 33.97 -7.51
N GLY A 669 13.49 33.74 -6.50
CA GLY A 669 12.28 32.96 -6.63
C GLY A 669 11.42 33.04 -5.38
N GLU A 670 10.15 33.41 -5.55
CA GLU A 670 9.15 33.47 -4.50
C GLU A 670 7.95 32.67 -4.98
N PHE A 671 7.71 31.54 -4.36
CA PHE A 671 6.64 30.62 -4.69
C PHE A 671 6.15 29.98 -3.37
N PRO A 672 4.86 29.63 -3.25
CA PRO A 672 4.39 28.80 -2.15
C PRO A 672 5.05 27.42 -2.18
N CYS A 673 5.53 26.98 -1.02
CA CYS A 673 6.16 25.68 -0.86
C CYS A 673 5.12 24.56 -0.89
N SER A 674 5.25 23.60 -1.81
CA SER A 674 4.51 22.35 -1.78
C SER A 674 5.32 21.23 -2.45
N TYR A 675 5.08 19.97 -2.11
CA TYR A 675 5.56 18.86 -2.92
C TYR A 675 4.82 18.83 -4.26
N GLY A 676 5.46 18.32 -5.31
CA GLY A 676 4.97 18.39 -6.69
C GLY A 676 4.95 19.79 -7.32
N CYS A 677 5.10 20.84 -6.50
CA CYS A 677 4.87 22.25 -6.76
C CYS A 677 3.57 22.56 -7.52
N GLN A 678 2.57 23.12 -6.85
CA GLN A 678 1.37 23.64 -7.52
C GLN A 678 1.64 24.95 -8.28
N SER A 679 2.50 25.82 -7.72
CA SER A 679 2.98 27.06 -8.32
C SER A 679 4.50 26.99 -8.49
N TYR A 680 5.04 27.18 -9.70
CA TYR A 680 6.45 26.93 -9.96
C TYR A 680 7.03 27.67 -11.17
N VAL A 681 8.36 27.69 -11.19
CA VAL A 681 9.15 27.72 -12.43
C VAL A 681 9.75 26.34 -12.69
N GLU A 682 9.48 25.77 -13.85
CA GLU A 682 10.04 24.51 -14.33
C GLU A 682 11.13 24.80 -15.36
N ILE A 683 12.28 24.13 -15.23
CA ILE A 683 13.38 24.26 -16.18
C ILE A 683 13.72 22.90 -16.79
N LYS A 684 13.33 22.71 -18.05
CA LYS A 684 13.73 21.56 -18.85
C LYS A 684 15.09 21.84 -19.47
N HIS A 685 16.11 21.14 -18.97
CA HIS A 685 17.50 21.33 -19.39
C HIS A 685 18.18 20.04 -19.83
N LYS A 686 17.47 18.92 -19.77
CA LYS A 686 17.94 17.61 -20.23
C LYS A 686 17.74 17.49 -21.74
N LEU A 687 18.51 16.60 -22.37
CA LEU A 687 18.43 16.37 -23.82
C LEU A 687 17.06 15.83 -24.24
N ASP A 688 16.46 14.97 -23.41
CA ASP A 688 15.12 14.43 -23.64
C ASP A 688 14.06 15.41 -23.12
N ILE A 689 13.57 16.26 -24.01
CA ILE A 689 12.61 17.33 -23.68
C ILE A 689 11.22 16.80 -23.27
N ARG A 690 10.95 15.50 -23.46
CA ARG A 690 9.70 14.85 -23.03
C ARG A 690 9.60 14.73 -21.50
N LEU A 691 10.74 14.75 -20.81
CA LEU A 691 10.81 14.63 -19.35
C LEU A 691 10.33 15.91 -18.67
N THR A 692 9.70 15.77 -17.51
CA THR A 692 9.44 16.91 -16.63
C THR A 692 10.78 17.55 -16.21
N GLY A 693 10.87 18.87 -16.33
CA GLY A 693 12.00 19.64 -15.84
C GLY A 693 11.98 19.72 -14.33
N PHE A 694 13.06 20.20 -13.72
CA PHE A 694 13.00 20.41 -12.28
C PHE A 694 12.11 21.62 -11.98
N ARG A 695 11.20 21.48 -11.02
CA ARG A 695 10.28 22.52 -10.57
C ARG A 695 10.79 23.15 -9.29
N SER A 696 10.95 24.46 -9.29
CA SER A 696 11.32 25.23 -8.12
C SER A 696 10.11 25.98 -7.58
N CYS A 697 9.69 25.63 -6.37
CA CYS A 697 8.70 26.36 -5.57
C CYS A 697 9.16 26.65 -4.12
N CYS A 698 10.20 25.97 -3.64
CA CYS A 698 10.79 26.22 -2.32
C CYS A 698 12.29 25.93 -2.29
N TYR A 699 12.70 24.86 -2.97
CA TYR A 699 14.10 24.52 -3.18
C TYR A 699 14.69 25.29 -4.36
N ARG A 700 15.76 26.04 -4.11
CA ARG A 700 16.56 26.70 -5.14
C ARG A 700 17.95 26.07 -5.23
N PRO A 701 18.35 25.52 -6.40
CA PRO A 701 19.71 25.08 -6.61
C PRO A 701 20.68 26.26 -6.40
N LYS A 702 21.66 26.09 -5.51
CA LYS A 702 22.68 27.13 -5.22
C LYS A 702 23.71 27.26 -6.34
N GLU A 703 23.88 26.22 -7.14
CA GLU A 703 24.89 26.11 -8.19
C GLU A 703 24.33 26.39 -9.58
N ASP A 704 25.21 26.79 -10.48
CA ASP A 704 24.87 26.91 -11.90
C ASP A 704 24.58 25.53 -12.46
N THR A 705 23.57 25.44 -13.30
CA THR A 705 23.26 24.24 -14.06
C THR A 705 23.66 24.45 -15.52
N LEU A 706 24.29 23.44 -16.10
CA LEU A 706 24.60 23.37 -17.53
C LEU A 706 23.58 22.46 -18.22
N SER A 707 22.90 22.93 -19.26
CA SER A 707 21.93 22.16 -20.03
C SER A 707 22.59 21.05 -20.82
N ASP A 708 22.01 19.85 -20.98
CA ASP A 708 22.62 18.74 -21.74
C ASP A 708 22.79 19.05 -23.23
N GLY A 709 21.87 19.81 -23.81
CA GLY A 709 21.94 20.28 -25.19
C GLY A 709 22.16 21.80 -25.30
N ASN A 710 21.93 22.34 -26.49
CA ASN A 710 22.05 23.76 -26.80
C ASN A 710 20.78 24.57 -26.47
N GLN A 711 19.77 23.98 -25.82
CA GLN A 711 18.53 24.68 -25.50
C GLN A 711 18.01 24.28 -24.12
N ILE A 712 17.30 25.21 -23.48
CA ILE A 712 16.47 24.96 -22.30
C ILE A 712 15.08 25.55 -22.48
N PHE A 713 14.10 24.95 -21.82
CA PHE A 713 12.75 25.51 -21.71
C PHE A 713 12.50 25.98 -20.30
N VAL A 714 11.92 27.17 -20.17
CA VAL A 714 11.50 27.75 -18.91
C VAL A 714 9.99 27.87 -18.94
N ILE A 715 9.32 27.23 -17.98
CA ILE A 715 7.86 27.19 -17.91
C ILE A 715 7.46 27.80 -16.58
N TYR A 716 6.67 28.87 -16.63
CA TYR A 716 6.24 29.59 -15.44
C TYR A 716 4.74 29.45 -15.23
N ARG A 717 4.35 28.97 -14.05
CA ARG A 717 2.97 28.75 -13.66
C ARG A 717 2.75 29.19 -12.20
N PRO A 718 2.24 30.41 -11.95
CA PRO A 718 1.92 30.93 -10.62
C PRO A 718 0.65 30.31 -10.02
N ASN A 719 -0.25 29.74 -10.82
CA ASN A 719 -1.46 29.02 -10.37
C ASN A 719 -2.32 29.81 -9.36
N GLY A 720 -2.70 31.04 -9.69
CA GLY A 720 -3.55 31.89 -8.83
C GLY A 720 -2.81 32.53 -7.64
N ARG A 721 -1.49 32.31 -7.50
CA ARG A 721 -0.67 32.82 -6.40
C ARG A 721 0.22 33.99 -6.86
N THR A 722 0.59 34.86 -5.93
CA THR A 722 1.70 35.79 -6.15
C THR A 722 2.99 34.98 -6.17
N ALA A 723 3.59 34.87 -7.35
CA ALA A 723 4.90 34.25 -7.50
C ALA A 723 5.79 35.11 -8.39
N ARG A 724 7.11 34.92 -8.27
CA ARG A 724 8.09 35.54 -9.16
C ARG A 724 9.34 34.70 -9.26
N PHE A 725 10.07 34.84 -10.35
CA PHE A 725 11.41 34.27 -10.49
C PHE A 725 12.35 35.20 -11.26
N SER A 726 13.65 35.00 -11.03
CA SER A 726 14.73 35.59 -11.81
C SER A 726 15.72 34.50 -12.20
N LEU A 727 15.90 34.29 -13.49
CA LEU A 727 16.81 33.30 -14.05
C LEU A 727 17.93 34.03 -14.81
N ARG A 728 19.18 33.80 -14.42
CA ARG A 728 20.34 34.25 -15.18
C ARG A 728 20.81 33.15 -16.12
N PHE A 729 21.19 33.49 -17.33
CA PHE A 729 21.70 32.52 -18.32
C PHE A 729 22.82 33.11 -19.19
N ILE A 730 23.67 32.24 -19.70
CA ILE A 730 24.82 32.57 -20.55
C ILE A 730 25.12 31.38 -21.47
N ARG A 731 25.70 31.65 -22.64
CA ARG A 731 26.28 30.64 -23.52
C ARG A 731 27.57 30.10 -22.90
N GLN A 732 27.69 28.78 -22.88
CA GLN A 732 28.90 28.08 -22.47
C GLN A 732 29.38 27.26 -23.67
N LEU A 733 30.61 27.54 -24.13
CA LEU A 733 31.30 26.73 -25.13
C LEU A 733 31.65 25.36 -24.55
#